data_AF-A0A7T6VDE7-F1
#
_entry.id   AF-A0A7T6VDE7-F1
#
_cell.length_a   1.000
_cell.length_b   1.000
_cell.length_c   1.000
_cell.angle_alpha   90.00
_cell.angle_beta   90.00
_cell.angle_gamma   90.00
#
_symmetry.space_group_name_H-M   'P 1'
#
loop_
_entity.id
_entity.type
_entity.pdbx_description
1 polymer ?
#
loop_
_entity_poly.entity_id
_entity_poly.type
_entity_poly.pdbx_seq_one_letter_code
_entity_poly.pdbx_strand_id
1 'polypeptide(L)'
;MSFAPNGGVPVGSGGNLLGSLSALGGLAGPVASTVAGQIGPLAGVAGHLDTVQRAVQLAQTGFSLMNKTPAAIADALNNATGGVARLTQLNRYVTIDSPLGPDVLLVSTAVIDEHVNRLPEIHLDLLSHQHDLTPDHLIGQPIKIRLDQSARQSTLQRIVSSGAADSIRYFDGYVTSFDRAGNPGKVTQYQMTVAPWFWFLTRSTDCRIFQNKTAQDILTEIFQDHGFTDFEFDIRTAQKPLEYIVMYQESYYNFCARLMEQEGLIWTHRYEKEKHFLVIGDTNFVFRPIAGLANLPYAATAASEDNGIDQLHEGRRFGVGKIAFRDFNHQNPSSPLMLAQAEPENLRHAGLETTERFEHQSLFDYGDDGDRYARIAMQAEEASAHRYTGGGYAWRMTSAGSVTVTNHPVMANNQEYAILHVRHEAVNDYTEHNANLPYRNTFSLLPKKFPYRSPRNTPKPVIHGTQSAIVVGPKGEEIHTNGSAVKVHFLWDRRGKMDGSDSMWIRVSQPWAGDGWGAAAIPRINQEVLVAFNQGDPDNPVIVGRVYNGEQGNPYHGAAGQTMGIKSQTHKGAGSNELRFSDVNGAQEVFLHAQKDMNTVIKDSETHTVEAGARTISLLKGSETKQIAQGGLKETIALTRDTTANVINTKAIASKAGPGMQSHQASDGIEHRVGEGVVTMTPDSIKLTFGPSTIVINANGIYLDGPVIHLNRGSAQSAEQALALEWAAEQATIAKGLASPDPATRAAAAKLASSLKAQQLAKLADHVYHPNDPPPTGWKMASNDPEALKAFGLKPSDFEKTGSNFGSQMYIPDPKVFGDSMKPTVAFKGTQQLFGEDMSNNMAQGLGADAPYYRNAVTIGKDLESAGASSGVDFTGHSLGGGLASAAAQASGGSAVTFNAAGLNPETVAQYGGTAQAANITAYRVDGDILTGLQEGRLGPISDGTAALMPKAVGSPVTLDGESVTTVGRHLMGDVTNGINQQVAKDQLDLVSQLNSSH
;
A
#
# COMPACT_ATOMS: atom_id res chain seq x y z
N MET A 1 9.51 21.56 -30.50
CA MET A 1 9.12 21.79 -31.91
C MET A 1 9.25 23.28 -32.21
N SER A 2 9.42 23.65 -33.49
CA SER A 2 9.62 25.03 -33.92
C SER A 2 8.34 25.87 -33.84
N PHE A 3 8.44 27.14 -33.44
CA PHE A 3 7.38 28.13 -33.51
C PHE A 3 7.66 29.15 -34.60
N ALA A 4 6.69 29.39 -35.47
CA ALA A 4 6.63 30.55 -36.36
C ALA A 4 5.31 31.29 -36.09
N PRO A 5 5.31 32.63 -35.89
CA PRO A 5 4.10 33.39 -35.61
C PRO A 5 3.46 33.90 -36.91
N ASN A 6 2.14 33.76 -37.03
CA ASN A 6 1.33 34.54 -37.97
C ASN A 6 0.42 35.48 -37.17
N GLY A 7 0.45 36.77 -37.54
CA GLY A 7 -0.33 37.81 -36.87
C GLY A 7 -1.76 37.92 -37.38
N GLY A 8 -2.59 38.64 -36.62
CA GLY A 8 -3.96 38.98 -37.00
C GLY A 8 -4.57 39.97 -36.00
N VAL A 9 -4.59 41.25 -36.37
CA VAL A 9 -5.28 42.31 -35.61
C VAL A 9 -6.72 42.45 -36.09
N PRO A 10 -7.70 42.63 -35.20
CA PRO A 10 -8.90 43.40 -35.51
C PRO A 10 -9.03 44.65 -34.63
N VAL A 11 -9.43 45.76 -35.26
CA VAL A 11 -9.72 47.05 -34.61
C VAL A 11 -11.19 47.06 -34.14
N GLY A 12 -11.47 47.63 -32.97
CA GLY A 12 -12.83 47.84 -32.46
C GLY A 12 -12.90 49.03 -31.50
N SER A 13 -13.56 50.11 -31.92
CA SER A 13 -13.64 51.39 -31.20
C SER A 13 -14.90 51.54 -30.35
N GLY A 14 -14.82 52.25 -29.21
CA GLY A 14 -15.96 53.00 -28.67
C GLY A 14 -15.98 53.20 -27.15
N GLY A 15 -16.25 54.44 -26.71
CA GLY A 15 -16.81 54.72 -25.37
C GLY A 15 -15.96 55.55 -24.40
N ASN A 16 -15.83 56.86 -24.67
CA ASN A 16 -15.49 57.83 -23.61
C ASN A 16 -16.74 58.14 -22.76
N LEU A 17 -16.58 58.28 -21.44
CA LEU A 17 -17.41 59.19 -20.63
C LEU A 17 -16.64 59.62 -19.37
N LEU A 18 -16.24 60.90 -19.34
CA LEU A 18 -15.62 61.56 -18.20
C LEU A 18 -16.71 62.14 -17.27
N GLY A 19 -16.55 61.94 -15.97
CA GLY A 19 -17.29 62.64 -14.91
C GLY A 19 -16.32 63.38 -13.99
N SER A 20 -16.39 64.70 -13.94
CA SER A 20 -15.45 65.59 -13.26
C SER A 20 -16.03 66.25 -12.00
N LEU A 21 -15.18 66.97 -11.24
CA LEU A 21 -15.43 67.84 -10.06
C LEU A 21 -15.31 67.12 -8.70
N SER A 22 -14.74 67.71 -7.63
CA SER A 22 -13.97 68.97 -7.42
C SER A 22 -13.41 68.95 -5.97
N ALA A 23 -12.10 69.12 -5.72
CA ALA A 23 -11.33 70.37 -5.50
C ALA A 23 -11.22 70.84 -4.01
N LEU A 24 -10.07 71.45 -3.67
CA LEU A 24 -9.52 71.93 -2.35
C LEU A 24 -8.63 70.90 -1.61
N GLY A 25 -7.28 70.98 -1.50
CA GLY A 25 -6.25 71.92 -2.03
C GLY A 25 -5.56 72.78 -0.95
N GLY A 26 -4.22 72.98 -0.84
CA GLY A 26 -3.03 72.42 -1.54
C GLY A 26 -2.16 71.55 -0.61
N LEU A 27 -0.80 71.53 -0.60
CA LEU A 27 0.29 72.22 -1.33
C LEU A 27 1.47 71.22 -1.55
N ALA A 28 2.40 71.54 -2.46
CA ALA A 28 3.56 70.73 -2.91
C ALA A 28 3.20 69.48 -3.74
N GLY A 29 3.52 69.50 -5.05
CA GLY A 29 3.19 68.43 -5.99
C GLY A 29 4.41 67.61 -6.45
N PRO A 30 4.24 66.31 -6.76
CA PRO A 30 5.24 65.51 -7.46
C PRO A 30 4.91 65.36 -8.95
N VAL A 31 5.91 65.57 -9.82
CA VAL A 31 5.83 65.20 -11.25
C VAL A 31 6.30 63.74 -11.40
N ALA A 32 5.43 62.77 -11.09
CA ALA A 32 5.77 61.34 -11.21
C ALA A 32 4.53 60.41 -11.23
N SER A 33 3.64 60.51 -12.23
CA SER A 33 2.46 59.62 -12.29
C SER A 33 1.78 59.43 -13.66
N THR A 34 2.51 59.10 -14.74
CA THR A 34 1.88 58.59 -16.00
C THR A 34 2.78 57.64 -16.84
N VAL A 35 3.35 56.57 -16.26
CA VAL A 35 3.58 55.29 -17.00
C VAL A 35 3.51 54.13 -16.00
N ALA A 36 2.34 53.52 -15.85
CA ALA A 36 2.14 52.29 -15.06
C ALA A 36 1.17 51.37 -15.79
N GLY A 37 1.65 50.73 -16.85
CA GLY A 37 0.87 49.83 -17.69
C GLY A 37 1.77 49.03 -18.64
N GLN A 38 1.86 47.71 -18.40
CA GLN A 38 2.42 46.69 -19.30
C GLN A 38 3.88 46.89 -19.79
N ILE A 39 4.86 46.61 -18.93
CA ILE A 39 6.17 46.11 -19.40
C ILE A 39 6.66 44.97 -18.49
N GLY A 40 7.07 43.85 -19.09
CA GLY A 40 7.78 42.76 -18.40
C GLY A 40 9.24 43.12 -18.06
N PRO A 41 10.01 42.21 -17.43
CA PRO A 41 11.28 42.55 -16.82
C PRO A 41 12.39 42.83 -17.85
N LEU A 42 12.63 44.11 -18.15
CA LEU A 42 13.80 44.61 -18.85
C LEU A 42 14.64 45.47 -17.91
N ALA A 43 15.65 44.85 -17.29
CA ALA A 43 16.50 45.47 -16.25
C ALA A 43 17.46 46.58 -16.75
N GLY A 44 17.28 47.09 -17.98
CA GLY A 44 18.23 48.01 -18.63
C GLY A 44 17.97 49.52 -18.45
N VAL A 45 16.80 49.94 -17.97
CA VAL A 45 16.39 51.37 -17.96
C VAL A 45 16.36 51.98 -16.55
N ALA A 46 16.41 51.15 -15.49
CA ALA A 46 16.31 51.62 -14.11
C ALA A 46 17.55 52.40 -13.61
N GLY A 47 18.76 52.07 -14.09
CA GLY A 47 20.02 52.60 -13.54
C GLY A 47 20.17 54.12 -13.59
N HIS A 48 19.67 54.76 -14.66
CA HIS A 48 19.78 56.22 -14.82
C HIS A 48 18.84 57.02 -13.89
N LEU A 49 17.71 56.44 -13.47
CA LEU A 49 16.80 57.09 -12.52
C LEU A 49 17.36 57.06 -11.09
N ASP A 50 17.98 55.93 -10.72
CA ASP A 50 18.54 55.70 -9.39
C ASP A 50 19.78 56.58 -9.14
N THR A 51 20.71 56.65 -10.10
CA THR A 51 21.88 57.56 -10.02
C THR A 51 21.49 59.03 -9.85
N VAL A 52 20.42 59.48 -10.52
CA VAL A 52 19.93 60.87 -10.41
C VAL A 52 19.31 61.12 -9.03
N GLN A 53 18.54 60.16 -8.49
CA GLN A 53 17.97 60.28 -7.14
C GLN A 53 19.07 60.34 -6.06
N ARG A 54 20.09 59.47 -6.14
CA ARG A 54 21.26 59.47 -5.24
C ARG A 54 22.03 60.79 -5.30
N ALA A 55 22.29 61.32 -6.50
CA ALA A 55 22.99 62.60 -6.67
C ALA A 55 22.20 63.79 -6.10
N VAL A 56 20.88 63.85 -6.34
CA VAL A 56 20.00 64.88 -5.75
C VAL A 56 20.00 64.78 -4.22
N GLN A 57 19.95 63.57 -3.69
CA GLN A 57 19.96 63.32 -2.25
C GLN A 57 21.27 63.76 -1.59
N LEU A 58 22.43 63.36 -2.12
CA LEU A 58 23.75 63.81 -1.65
C LEU A 58 23.91 65.33 -1.74
N ALA A 59 23.40 65.95 -2.80
CA ALA A 59 23.41 67.41 -2.95
C ALA A 59 22.52 68.12 -1.91
N GLN A 60 21.34 67.56 -1.61
CA GLN A 60 20.46 68.06 -0.54
C GLN A 60 21.11 67.92 0.84
N THR A 61 21.73 66.78 1.14
CA THR A 61 22.46 66.55 2.40
C THR A 61 23.61 67.55 2.57
N GLY A 62 24.47 67.71 1.57
CA GLY A 62 25.57 68.69 1.59
C GLY A 62 25.08 70.12 1.81
N PHE A 63 24.06 70.53 1.04
CA PHE A 63 23.46 71.85 1.17
C PHE A 63 22.81 72.08 2.54
N SER A 64 22.08 71.09 3.08
CA SER A 64 21.39 71.20 4.37
C SER A 64 22.33 71.32 5.57
N LEU A 65 23.57 70.84 5.47
CA LEU A 65 24.53 70.82 6.58
C LEU A 65 25.65 71.87 6.45
N MET A 66 26.03 72.27 5.23
CA MET A 66 27.13 73.22 4.99
C MET A 66 26.73 74.44 4.14
N ASN A 67 25.49 74.55 3.67
CA ASN A 67 25.05 75.51 2.65
C ASN A 67 25.85 75.45 1.33
N LYS A 68 26.56 74.34 1.08
CA LYS A 68 27.35 74.05 -0.14
C LYS A 68 27.03 72.64 -0.62
N THR A 69 26.82 72.45 -1.92
CA THR A 69 26.70 71.10 -2.50
C THR A 69 28.09 70.46 -2.68
N PRO A 70 28.21 69.13 -2.78
CA PRO A 70 29.50 68.47 -3.06
C PRO A 70 30.17 68.96 -4.35
N ALA A 71 29.37 69.18 -5.40
CA ALA A 71 29.83 69.78 -6.65
C ALA A 71 30.40 71.20 -6.44
N ALA A 72 29.73 72.05 -5.64
CA ALA A 72 30.24 73.39 -5.33
C ALA A 72 31.56 73.37 -4.53
N ILE A 73 31.78 72.35 -3.69
CA ILE A 73 33.06 72.12 -2.99
C ILE A 73 34.15 71.75 -4.00
N ALA A 74 33.87 70.81 -4.92
CA ALA A 74 34.79 70.44 -5.99
C ALA A 74 35.14 71.63 -6.91
N ASP A 75 34.15 72.40 -7.33
CA ASP A 75 34.33 73.59 -8.17
C ASP A 75 35.13 74.68 -7.46
N ALA A 76 34.88 74.93 -6.16
CA ALA A 76 35.66 75.90 -5.39
C ALA A 76 37.14 75.48 -5.26
N LEU A 77 37.42 74.19 -5.04
CA LEU A 77 38.79 73.66 -5.01
C LEU A 77 39.48 73.75 -6.37
N ASN A 78 38.76 73.45 -7.45
CA ASN A 78 39.26 73.51 -8.82
C ASN A 78 39.58 74.95 -9.25
N ASN A 79 38.73 75.92 -8.88
CA ASN A 79 38.87 77.34 -9.24
C ASN A 79 39.76 78.17 -8.31
N ALA A 80 40.18 77.64 -7.15
CA ALA A 80 41.01 78.38 -6.19
C ALA A 80 42.33 78.89 -6.81
N THR A 81 42.66 80.17 -6.66
CA THR A 81 43.91 80.73 -7.18
C THR A 81 45.09 80.45 -6.24
N GLY A 82 46.02 79.60 -6.67
CA GLY A 82 47.20 79.19 -5.90
C GLY A 82 47.46 77.68 -5.95
N GLY A 83 48.63 77.28 -5.45
CA GLY A 83 48.95 75.87 -5.21
C GLY A 83 48.12 75.35 -4.03
N VAL A 84 47.22 74.41 -4.29
CA VAL A 84 46.38 73.81 -3.24
C VAL A 84 47.24 72.81 -2.47
N ALA A 85 47.33 72.97 -1.15
CA ALA A 85 47.97 71.98 -0.29
C ALA A 85 47.25 70.63 -0.44
N ARG A 86 48.02 69.52 -0.49
CA ARG A 86 47.44 68.18 -0.65
C ARG A 86 46.35 67.94 0.41
N LEU A 87 45.14 67.66 -0.03
CA LEU A 87 44.01 67.41 0.85
C LEU A 87 44.21 66.05 1.56
N THR A 88 43.81 65.99 2.82
CA THR A 88 43.91 64.77 3.65
C THR A 88 42.63 64.58 4.47
N GLN A 89 42.40 63.35 4.92
CA GLN A 89 41.30 62.98 5.81
C GLN A 89 41.59 63.30 7.29
N LEU A 90 42.75 63.90 7.60
CA LEU A 90 43.10 64.29 8.96
C LEU A 90 42.12 65.33 9.51
N ASN A 91 41.63 65.11 10.73
CA ASN A 91 40.64 65.97 11.42
C ASN A 91 39.30 66.12 10.67
N ARG A 92 38.92 65.14 9.84
CA ARG A 92 37.62 65.10 9.15
C ARG A 92 36.61 64.27 9.94
N TYR A 93 35.35 64.67 9.89
CA TYR A 93 34.29 64.05 10.68
C TYR A 93 33.93 62.66 10.17
N VAL A 94 33.77 62.54 8.84
CA VAL A 94 33.64 61.25 8.16
C VAL A 94 34.91 60.93 7.38
N THR A 95 35.41 59.69 7.47
CA THR A 95 36.60 59.24 6.73
C THR A 95 36.39 57.85 6.13
N ILE A 96 37.09 57.54 5.02
CA ILE A 96 37.09 56.25 4.35
C ILE A 96 38.47 55.57 4.45
N ASP A 97 38.46 54.27 4.69
CA ASP A 97 39.58 53.35 4.51
C ASP A 97 39.29 52.47 3.28
N SER A 98 40.24 52.37 2.35
CA SER A 98 40.04 51.65 1.08
C SER A 98 41.35 51.01 0.60
N PRO A 99 41.30 49.99 -0.29
CA PRO A 99 42.50 49.32 -0.80
C PRO A 99 43.48 50.24 -1.55
N LEU A 100 43.03 51.41 -2.01
CA LEU A 100 43.87 52.42 -2.66
C LEU A 100 44.85 53.11 -1.71
N GLY A 101 44.67 52.96 -0.39
CA GLY A 101 45.50 53.58 0.63
C GLY A 101 45.00 54.95 1.10
N PRO A 102 45.72 55.56 2.06
CA PRO A 102 45.29 56.79 2.72
C PRO A 102 45.31 58.00 1.78
N ASP A 103 44.34 58.90 1.97
CA ASP A 103 44.19 60.18 1.26
C ASP A 103 44.12 60.08 -0.28
N VAL A 104 43.80 58.89 -0.83
CA VAL A 104 43.46 58.73 -2.26
C VAL A 104 41.98 59.06 -2.50
N LEU A 105 41.08 58.57 -1.64
CA LEU A 105 39.66 58.93 -1.62
C LEU A 105 39.39 59.79 -0.39
N LEU A 106 38.66 60.90 -0.59
CA LEU A 106 38.36 61.90 0.42
C LEU A 106 36.85 62.09 0.50
N VAL A 107 36.20 61.70 1.60
CA VAL A 107 34.74 61.76 1.72
C VAL A 107 34.25 63.19 1.86
N SER A 108 33.56 63.75 0.86
CA SER A 108 32.91 65.07 0.97
C SER A 108 31.52 65.00 1.58
N THR A 109 30.75 63.96 1.26
CA THR A 109 29.43 63.69 1.87
C THR A 109 29.22 62.19 2.00
N ALA A 110 28.60 61.76 3.08
CA ALA A 110 28.20 60.39 3.34
C ALA A 110 26.74 60.34 3.79
N VAL A 111 25.99 59.45 3.18
CA VAL A 111 24.64 59.06 3.53
C VAL A 111 24.67 57.57 3.85
N ILE A 112 24.27 57.17 5.06
CA ILE A 112 24.24 55.77 5.48
C ILE A 112 22.85 55.46 5.99
N ASP A 113 22.10 54.64 5.25
CA ASP A 113 20.75 54.18 5.62
C ASP A 113 20.82 52.78 6.23
N GLU A 114 20.53 52.69 7.53
CA GLU A 114 20.38 51.45 8.27
C GLU A 114 18.90 51.08 8.44
N HIS A 115 18.53 49.87 8.07
CA HIS A 115 17.17 49.35 8.24
C HIS A 115 17.13 48.03 9.02
N VAL A 116 16.05 47.86 9.77
CA VAL A 116 15.57 46.54 10.18
C VAL A 116 14.80 45.90 9.01
N ASN A 117 15.04 44.61 8.78
CA ASN A 117 14.43 43.77 7.74
C ASN A 117 14.52 44.29 6.29
N ARG A 118 15.52 45.14 6.00
CA ARG A 118 15.85 45.61 4.64
C ARG A 118 17.36 45.84 4.54
N LEU A 119 17.92 45.66 3.34
CA LEU A 119 19.34 45.91 3.09
C LEU A 119 19.68 47.37 3.42
N PRO A 120 20.69 47.61 4.27
CA PRO A 120 21.27 48.95 4.41
C PRO A 120 22.08 49.30 3.17
N GLU A 121 22.15 50.59 2.86
CA GLU A 121 22.89 51.11 1.71
C GLU A 121 23.64 52.37 2.14
N ILE A 122 24.86 52.51 1.63
CA ILE A 122 25.74 53.63 1.92
C ILE A 122 26.11 54.32 0.61
N HIS A 123 25.88 55.63 0.56
CA HIS A 123 26.24 56.48 -0.57
C HIS A 123 27.30 57.49 -0.13
N LEU A 124 28.39 57.57 -0.88
CA LEU A 124 29.47 58.52 -0.65
C LEU A 124 29.65 59.43 -1.88
N ASP A 125 29.80 60.71 -1.62
CA ASP A 125 30.39 61.68 -2.56
C ASP A 125 31.86 61.88 -2.18
N LEU A 126 32.76 61.64 -3.12
CA LEU A 126 34.19 61.48 -2.91
C LEU A 126 34.98 62.44 -3.80
N LEU A 127 36.05 63.00 -3.25
CA LEU A 127 37.06 63.75 -3.99
C LEU A 127 38.35 62.92 -4.08
N SER A 128 39.08 63.06 -5.19
CA SER A 128 40.44 62.53 -5.32
C SER A 128 41.33 63.49 -6.10
N HIS A 129 42.62 63.51 -5.78
CA HIS A 129 43.65 64.09 -6.64
C HIS A 129 44.05 63.16 -7.80
N GLN A 130 43.56 61.91 -7.84
CA GLN A 130 43.74 60.99 -8.97
C GLN A 130 42.55 61.09 -9.93
N HIS A 131 42.86 61.22 -11.23
CA HIS A 131 41.89 61.49 -12.29
C HIS A 131 41.56 60.25 -13.15
N ASP A 132 42.32 59.19 -12.91
CA ASP A 132 42.43 57.93 -13.65
C ASP A 132 41.94 56.71 -12.84
N LEU A 133 41.26 56.94 -11.72
CA LEU A 133 40.61 55.87 -10.96
C LEU A 133 39.49 55.22 -11.79
N THR A 134 39.61 53.92 -12.03
CA THR A 134 38.61 53.08 -12.70
C THR A 134 37.78 52.28 -11.68
N PRO A 135 36.56 51.85 -12.05
CA PRO A 135 35.75 50.97 -11.20
C PRO A 135 36.46 49.66 -10.82
N ASP A 136 37.28 49.10 -11.72
CA ASP A 136 38.00 47.83 -11.52
C ASP A 136 38.93 47.83 -10.30
N HIS A 137 39.39 49.01 -9.84
CA HIS A 137 40.22 49.11 -8.63
C HIS A 137 39.43 48.97 -7.32
N LEU A 138 38.09 49.09 -7.36
CA LEU A 138 37.24 49.25 -6.17
C LEU A 138 36.01 48.35 -6.14
N ILE A 139 35.38 48.05 -7.27
CA ILE A 139 34.16 47.23 -7.32
C ILE A 139 34.39 45.86 -6.66
N GLY A 140 33.49 45.49 -5.75
CA GLY A 140 33.57 44.26 -4.96
C GLY A 140 34.62 44.27 -3.84
N GLN A 141 35.42 45.34 -3.69
CA GLN A 141 36.39 45.45 -2.60
C GLN A 141 35.72 45.91 -1.30
N PRO A 142 36.22 45.46 -0.13
CA PRO A 142 35.78 45.96 1.16
C PRO A 142 36.35 47.37 1.43
N ILE A 143 35.54 48.24 2.01
CA ILE A 143 35.92 49.56 2.53
C ILE A 143 35.37 49.75 3.94
N LYS A 144 36.00 50.63 4.73
CA LYS A 144 35.53 51.02 6.06
C LYS A 144 35.25 52.52 6.10
N ILE A 145 34.20 52.94 6.78
CA ILE A 145 33.84 54.33 7.01
C ILE A 145 33.84 54.59 8.51
N ARG A 146 34.36 55.74 8.92
CA ARG A 146 34.46 56.15 10.33
C ARG A 146 33.80 57.50 10.52
N LEU A 147 32.90 57.61 11.49
CA LEU A 147 32.44 58.89 12.04
C LEU A 147 33.22 59.16 13.32
N ASP A 148 34.00 60.25 13.37
CA ASP A 148 34.78 60.68 14.54
C ASP A 148 34.16 61.93 15.18
N GLN A 149 33.46 61.75 16.30
CA GLN A 149 32.86 62.87 17.04
C GLN A 149 33.92 63.83 17.61
N SER A 150 35.15 63.36 17.85
CA SER A 150 36.25 64.20 18.34
C SER A 150 36.77 65.18 17.28
N ALA A 151 36.50 64.95 15.99
CA ALA A 151 36.88 65.87 14.90
C ALA A 151 36.19 67.25 15.00
N ARG A 152 35.10 67.38 15.78
CA ARG A 152 34.47 68.67 16.11
C ARG A 152 35.30 69.51 17.10
N GLN A 153 36.24 68.91 17.82
CA GLN A 153 37.04 69.57 18.85
C GLN A 153 38.36 70.09 18.26
N SER A 154 38.82 71.24 18.76
CA SER A 154 40.14 71.78 18.40
C SER A 154 41.26 70.81 18.78
N THR A 155 42.40 70.88 18.07
CA THR A 155 43.55 69.99 18.31
C THR A 155 44.03 70.02 19.76
N LEU A 156 43.95 71.17 20.44
CA LEU A 156 44.28 71.30 21.87
C LEU A 156 43.27 70.58 22.77
N GLN A 157 41.96 70.70 22.49
CA GLN A 157 40.93 69.98 23.25
C GLN A 157 41.10 68.46 23.12
N ARG A 158 41.36 67.95 21.91
CA ARG A 158 41.58 66.51 21.67
C ARG A 158 42.77 65.93 22.45
N ILE A 159 43.85 66.70 22.61
CA ILE A 159 45.02 66.30 23.42
C ILE A 159 44.67 66.22 24.92
N VAL A 160 43.83 67.13 25.42
CA VAL A 160 43.41 67.15 26.84
C VAL A 160 42.32 66.11 27.14
N SER A 161 41.51 65.73 26.15
CA SER A 161 40.42 64.76 26.29
C SER A 161 40.82 63.29 26.05
N SER A 162 42.11 62.98 25.97
CA SER A 162 42.65 61.67 25.54
C SER A 162 42.39 60.46 26.46
N GLY A 163 41.50 60.60 27.45
CA GLY A 163 41.03 59.53 28.34
C GLY A 163 39.52 59.26 28.27
N ALA A 164 38.80 59.90 27.34
CA ALA A 164 37.35 59.73 27.16
C ALA A 164 36.99 58.48 26.33
N ALA A 165 35.75 58.02 26.49
CA ALA A 165 35.22 56.82 25.82
C ALA A 165 35.24 56.91 24.27
N ASP A 166 35.30 55.75 23.61
CA ASP A 166 35.44 55.61 22.14
C ASP A 166 34.53 56.57 21.37
N SER A 167 35.13 57.58 20.74
CA SER A 167 34.47 58.67 20.03
C SER A 167 34.24 58.36 18.55
N ILE A 168 34.56 57.13 18.12
CA ILE A 168 34.46 56.69 16.73
C ILE A 168 33.27 55.74 16.59
N ARG A 169 32.59 55.83 15.45
CA ARG A 169 31.66 54.81 14.97
C ARG A 169 32.10 54.29 13.62
N TYR A 170 32.01 52.99 13.45
CA TYR A 170 32.44 52.28 12.24
C TYR A 170 31.24 51.81 11.43
N PHE A 171 31.42 51.80 10.13
CA PHE A 171 30.60 51.10 9.15
C PHE A 171 31.56 50.43 8.16
N ASP A 172 31.15 49.33 7.56
CA ASP A 172 31.96 48.63 6.56
C ASP A 172 31.07 47.89 5.57
N GLY A 173 31.62 47.55 4.42
CA GLY A 173 30.90 46.84 3.37
C GLY A 173 31.69 46.81 2.08
N TYR A 174 31.04 46.32 1.04
CA TYR A 174 31.63 46.10 -0.27
C TYR A 174 31.12 47.12 -1.27
N VAL A 175 32.01 47.65 -2.11
CA VAL A 175 31.66 48.64 -3.13
C VAL A 175 30.81 47.98 -4.22
N THR A 176 29.58 48.45 -4.39
CA THR A 176 28.60 47.93 -5.37
C THR A 176 28.47 48.83 -6.60
N SER A 177 28.77 50.13 -6.48
CA SER A 177 28.94 51.05 -7.61
C SER A 177 30.09 52.03 -7.34
N PHE A 178 30.77 52.46 -8.41
CA PHE A 178 31.79 53.50 -8.36
C PHE A 178 31.79 54.26 -9.69
N ASP A 179 31.40 55.53 -9.63
CA ASP A 179 31.03 56.34 -10.78
C ASP A 179 31.81 57.66 -10.75
N ARG A 180 32.36 58.12 -11.90
CA ARG A 180 32.98 59.45 -11.99
C ARG A 180 31.91 60.51 -12.26
N ALA A 181 31.62 61.34 -11.26
CA ALA A 181 30.50 62.28 -11.27
C ALA A 181 30.84 63.66 -11.89
N GLY A 182 32.13 64.03 -11.95
CA GLY A 182 32.57 65.33 -12.46
C GLY A 182 33.75 65.25 -13.43
N ASN A 183 33.98 66.33 -14.18
CA ASN A 183 35.18 66.47 -15.02
C ASN A 183 36.43 66.65 -14.14
N PRO A 184 37.58 66.06 -14.50
CA PRO A 184 38.84 66.27 -13.76
C PRO A 184 39.30 67.73 -13.73
N GLY A 185 39.65 68.21 -12.52
CA GLY A 185 40.29 69.50 -12.28
C GLY A 185 41.56 69.35 -11.43
N LYS A 186 41.70 70.11 -10.35
CA LYS A 186 42.68 69.83 -9.27
C LYS A 186 42.24 68.67 -8.37
N VAL A 187 40.94 68.40 -8.36
CA VAL A 187 40.30 67.20 -7.82
C VAL A 187 39.30 66.67 -8.85
N THR A 188 39.07 65.37 -8.85
CA THR A 188 37.94 64.71 -9.54
C THR A 188 36.90 64.28 -8.51
N GLN A 189 35.63 64.45 -8.85
CA GLN A 189 34.50 63.97 -8.05
C GLN A 189 34.08 62.56 -8.49
N TYR A 190 33.89 61.67 -7.52
CA TYR A 190 33.38 60.32 -7.71
C TYR A 190 32.20 60.05 -6.76
N GLN A 191 31.27 59.20 -7.17
CA GLN A 191 30.20 58.68 -6.33
C GLN A 191 30.44 57.19 -6.09
N MET A 192 30.17 56.73 -4.88
CA MET A 192 30.37 55.33 -4.49
C MET A 192 29.15 54.82 -3.74
N THR A 193 28.69 53.62 -4.10
CA THR A 193 27.69 52.87 -3.35
C THR A 193 28.36 51.69 -2.65
N VAL A 194 28.03 51.46 -1.38
CA VAL A 194 28.58 50.38 -0.55
C VAL A 194 27.44 49.65 0.15
N ALA A 195 27.50 48.31 0.18
CA ALA A 195 26.48 47.44 0.76
C ALA A 195 27.11 46.31 1.60
N PRO A 196 26.40 45.72 2.57
CA PRO A 196 26.90 44.59 3.35
C PRO A 196 26.98 43.31 2.52
N TRP A 197 27.63 42.28 3.05
CA TRP A 197 27.80 41.00 2.34
C TRP A 197 26.47 40.38 1.90
N PHE A 198 25.39 40.57 2.68
CA PHE A 198 24.07 40.02 2.40
C PHE A 198 23.47 40.53 1.07
N TRP A 199 23.92 41.68 0.57
CA TRP A 199 23.54 42.19 -0.76
C TRP A 199 24.00 41.28 -1.90
N PHE A 200 25.12 40.56 -1.77
CA PHE A 200 25.60 39.66 -2.83
C PHE A 200 24.61 38.53 -3.15
N LEU A 201 23.77 38.13 -2.18
CA LEU A 201 22.71 37.14 -2.41
C LEU A 201 21.61 37.64 -3.36
N THR A 202 21.58 38.94 -3.70
CA THR A 202 20.72 39.48 -4.77
C THR A 202 21.27 39.22 -6.18
N ARG A 203 22.55 38.84 -6.33
CA ARG A 203 23.24 38.69 -7.62
C ARG A 203 23.07 37.32 -8.27
N SER A 204 22.60 36.32 -7.50
CA SER A 204 22.42 34.95 -7.96
C SER A 204 20.99 34.47 -7.72
N THR A 205 20.46 33.68 -8.64
CA THR A 205 19.15 33.03 -8.57
C THR A 205 19.28 31.52 -8.64
N ASP A 206 18.31 30.78 -8.09
CA ASP A 206 18.32 29.31 -8.11
C ASP A 206 16.89 28.72 -8.07
N CYS A 207 16.80 27.43 -8.36
CA CYS A 207 15.69 26.58 -7.95
C CYS A 207 16.23 25.48 -7.01
N ARG A 208 15.72 25.40 -5.78
CA ARG A 208 16.23 24.50 -4.73
C ARG A 208 15.11 24.10 -3.77
N ILE A 209 15.05 22.81 -3.45
CA ILE A 209 14.13 22.25 -2.46
C ILE A 209 14.86 22.15 -1.12
N PHE A 210 14.21 22.59 -0.05
CA PHE A 210 14.61 22.32 1.34
C PHE A 210 13.54 21.47 2.01
N GLN A 211 13.97 20.47 2.77
CA GLN A 211 13.08 19.51 3.44
C GLN A 211 13.53 19.26 4.87
N ASN A 212 12.56 19.16 5.78
CA ASN A 212 12.75 18.80 7.19
C ASN A 212 13.83 19.64 7.91
N LYS A 213 13.83 20.96 7.67
CA LYS A 213 14.83 21.92 8.19
C LYS A 213 14.15 23.12 8.83
N THR A 214 14.72 23.68 9.89
CA THR A 214 14.27 24.97 10.43
C THR A 214 14.71 26.11 9.51
N ALA A 215 14.07 27.28 9.62
CA ALA A 215 14.53 28.45 8.88
C ALA A 215 15.97 28.86 9.24
N GLN A 216 16.38 28.67 10.49
CA GLN A 216 17.77 28.89 10.92
C GLN A 216 18.75 27.95 10.17
N ASP A 217 18.41 26.67 10.02
CA ASP A 217 19.25 25.71 9.27
C ASP A 217 19.36 26.11 7.79
N ILE A 218 18.24 26.50 7.17
CA ILE A 218 18.17 26.90 5.75
C ILE A 218 18.99 28.16 5.49
N LEU A 219 18.85 29.19 6.34
CA LEU A 219 19.62 30.42 6.25
C LEU A 219 21.12 30.15 6.45
N THR A 220 21.48 29.34 7.45
CA THR A 220 22.87 28.94 7.72
C THR A 220 23.48 28.23 6.51
N GLU A 221 22.77 27.27 5.92
CA GLU A 221 23.19 26.51 4.74
C GLU A 221 23.43 27.43 3.53
N ILE A 222 22.52 28.37 3.24
CA ILE A 222 22.68 29.32 2.15
C ILE A 222 23.87 30.26 2.37
N PHE A 223 24.05 30.79 3.58
CA PHE A 223 25.14 31.73 3.86
C PHE A 223 26.51 31.05 3.75
N GLN A 224 26.62 29.82 4.26
CA GLN A 224 27.85 29.01 4.18
C GLN A 224 28.14 28.52 2.75
N ASP A 225 27.13 28.10 1.98
CA ASP A 225 27.27 27.74 0.56
C ASP A 225 27.83 28.92 -0.28
N HIS A 226 27.53 30.16 0.13
CA HIS A 226 28.04 31.38 -0.49
C HIS A 226 29.35 31.91 0.14
N GLY A 227 29.93 31.21 1.12
CA GLY A 227 31.20 31.55 1.74
C GLY A 227 31.15 32.64 2.82
N PHE A 228 29.95 32.99 3.31
CA PHE A 228 29.78 34.00 4.35
C PHE A 228 29.69 33.35 5.74
N THR A 229 30.36 33.96 6.73
CA THR A 229 30.41 33.46 8.12
C THR A 229 30.03 34.51 9.16
N ASP A 230 29.89 35.78 8.76
CA ASP A 230 29.63 36.90 9.67
C ASP A 230 28.12 37.13 9.86
N PHE A 231 27.49 36.18 10.54
CA PHE A 231 26.10 36.24 10.98
C PHE A 231 25.94 35.68 12.41
N GLU A 232 24.91 36.15 13.12
CA GLU A 232 24.56 35.69 14.47
C GLU A 232 23.05 35.43 14.58
N PHE A 233 22.68 34.39 15.32
CA PHE A 233 21.29 34.06 15.65
C PHE A 233 21.00 34.33 17.14
N ASP A 234 20.02 35.19 17.41
CA ASP A 234 19.47 35.53 18.74
C ASP A 234 18.00 35.07 18.81
N ILE A 235 17.81 33.75 18.63
CA ILE A 235 16.49 33.08 18.59
C ILE A 235 16.11 32.64 20.02
N ARG A 236 14.92 33.04 20.47
CA ARG A 236 14.42 32.83 21.85
C ARG A 236 13.21 31.89 21.93
N THR A 237 12.60 31.57 20.80
CA THR A 237 11.43 30.69 20.68
C THR A 237 11.79 29.39 19.96
N ALA A 238 11.08 28.31 20.28
CA ALA A 238 11.31 27.01 19.66
C ALA A 238 10.94 27.05 18.16
N GLN A 239 11.90 26.72 17.30
CA GLN A 239 11.70 26.62 15.86
C GLN A 239 11.15 25.23 15.51
N LYS A 240 10.11 25.18 14.67
CA LYS A 240 9.65 23.92 14.05
C LYS A 240 10.35 23.71 12.70
N PRO A 241 10.73 22.48 12.32
CA PRO A 241 11.19 22.20 10.96
C PRO A 241 10.05 22.38 9.95
N LEU A 242 10.36 23.00 8.81
CA LEU A 242 9.50 23.03 7.64
C LEU A 242 9.62 21.68 6.91
N GLU A 243 8.50 20.99 6.65
CA GLU A 243 8.52 19.70 5.94
C GLU A 243 9.06 19.87 4.52
N TYR A 244 8.56 20.89 3.80
CA TYR A 244 8.90 21.17 2.41
C TYR A 244 8.81 22.68 2.15
N ILE A 245 9.86 23.28 1.60
CA ILE A 245 9.85 24.66 1.08
C ILE A 245 10.79 24.79 -0.11
N VAL A 246 10.36 25.51 -1.14
CA VAL A 246 10.99 25.59 -2.44
C VAL A 246 11.41 27.02 -2.73
N MET A 247 12.71 27.21 -2.98
CA MET A 247 13.23 28.37 -3.68
C MET A 247 12.97 28.16 -5.18
N TYR A 248 12.27 29.08 -5.85
CA TYR A 248 11.92 28.90 -7.28
C TYR A 248 12.09 30.19 -8.09
N GLN A 249 13.05 30.20 -9.02
CA GLN A 249 13.35 31.31 -9.93
C GLN A 249 13.51 32.69 -9.24
N GLU A 250 13.97 32.68 -8.00
CA GLU A 250 14.16 33.88 -7.18
C GLU A 250 15.63 34.03 -6.77
N SER A 251 16.01 35.22 -6.28
CA SER A 251 17.36 35.43 -5.75
C SER A 251 17.48 34.80 -4.36
N TYR A 252 18.71 34.42 -3.96
CA TYR A 252 18.94 33.92 -2.60
C TYR A 252 18.53 34.97 -1.55
N TYR A 253 18.74 36.25 -1.83
CA TYR A 253 18.25 37.33 -0.98
C TYR A 253 16.72 37.31 -0.83
N ASN A 254 15.97 37.23 -1.94
CA ASN A 254 14.51 37.20 -1.89
C ASN A 254 14.01 35.98 -1.11
N PHE A 255 14.60 34.81 -1.34
CA PHE A 255 14.26 33.59 -0.62
C PHE A 255 14.50 33.73 0.89
N CYS A 256 15.69 34.19 1.28
CA CYS A 256 16.02 34.45 2.69
C CYS A 256 15.10 35.51 3.31
N ALA A 257 14.81 36.60 2.59
CA ALA A 257 13.94 37.67 3.06
C ALA A 257 12.49 37.19 3.28
N ARG A 258 11.87 36.52 2.30
CA ARG A 258 10.50 36.01 2.46
C ARG A 258 10.39 34.91 3.52
N LEU A 259 11.43 34.09 3.68
CA LEU A 259 11.50 33.08 4.74
C LEU A 259 11.56 33.74 6.13
N MET A 260 12.41 34.77 6.29
CA MET A 260 12.47 35.55 7.52
C MET A 260 11.15 36.31 7.78
N GLU A 261 10.50 36.87 6.76
CA GLU A 261 9.18 37.51 6.89
C GLU A 261 8.08 36.51 7.30
N GLN A 262 8.06 35.31 6.72
CA GLN A 262 7.09 34.25 7.06
C GLN A 262 7.26 33.76 8.50
N GLU A 263 8.49 33.44 8.91
CA GLU A 263 8.78 32.95 10.27
C GLU A 263 8.81 34.07 11.33
N GLY A 264 8.61 35.33 10.94
CA GLY A 264 8.57 36.48 11.85
C GLY A 264 9.93 36.88 12.40
N LEU A 265 11.01 36.53 11.69
CA LEU A 265 12.38 36.83 12.06
C LEU A 265 12.72 38.29 11.77
N ILE A 266 13.36 38.92 12.75
CA ILE A 266 13.90 40.27 12.72
C ILE A 266 15.36 40.19 12.30
N TRP A 267 15.80 41.00 11.35
CA TRP A 267 17.22 41.05 10.98
C TRP A 267 17.75 42.48 10.75
N THR A 268 19.03 42.66 11.03
CA THR A 268 19.72 43.97 11.02
C THR A 268 21.24 43.75 10.89
N HIS A 269 21.99 44.82 10.60
CA HIS A 269 23.44 44.78 10.51
C HIS A 269 24.08 45.45 11.73
N ARG A 270 24.90 44.71 12.47
CA ARG A 270 25.71 45.25 13.58
C ARG A 270 27.12 45.53 13.08
N TYR A 271 27.46 46.81 12.97
CA TYR A 271 28.79 47.26 12.57
C TYR A 271 29.73 47.31 13.78
N GLU A 272 30.89 46.68 13.66
CA GLU A 272 31.98 46.71 14.64
C GLU A 272 33.24 47.29 13.98
N LYS A 273 34.32 47.44 14.75
CA LYS A 273 35.54 48.13 14.27
C LYS A 273 36.15 47.51 13.00
N GLU A 274 36.12 46.19 12.91
CA GLU A 274 36.82 45.45 11.85
C GLU A 274 35.92 44.82 10.79
N LYS A 275 34.63 44.64 11.08
CA LYS A 275 33.63 43.97 10.23
C LYS A 275 32.19 44.23 10.70
N HIS A 276 31.21 43.89 9.87
CA HIS A 276 29.79 43.83 10.22
C HIS A 276 29.30 42.38 10.39
N PHE A 277 28.27 42.22 11.21
CA PHE A 277 27.50 40.98 11.33
C PHE A 277 26.05 41.17 10.86
N LEU A 278 25.51 40.21 10.13
CA LEU A 278 24.06 40.06 9.95
C LEU A 278 23.48 39.41 11.22
N VAL A 279 22.78 40.18 12.04
CA VAL A 279 22.16 39.69 13.28
C VAL A 279 20.69 39.36 13.00
N ILE A 280 20.28 38.13 13.30
CA ILE A 280 18.94 37.61 13.07
C ILE A 280 18.36 37.13 14.40
N GLY A 281 17.15 37.56 14.76
CA GLY A 281 16.46 37.15 15.98
C GLY A 281 14.96 37.01 15.76
N ASP A 282 14.22 36.55 16.77
CA ASP A 282 12.77 36.34 16.70
C ASP A 282 11.97 37.22 17.68
N THR A 283 12.65 38.08 18.42
CA THR A 283 12.08 38.90 19.49
C THR A 283 12.82 40.24 19.60
N ASN A 284 12.17 41.24 20.19
CA ASN A 284 12.76 42.58 20.39
C ASN A 284 14.02 42.59 21.31
N PHE A 285 14.45 41.45 21.85
CA PHE A 285 15.73 41.30 22.53
C PHE A 285 16.94 41.46 21.60
N VAL A 286 16.75 41.33 20.28
CA VAL A 286 17.77 41.65 19.26
C VAL A 286 18.19 43.12 19.32
N PHE A 287 17.29 44.02 19.74
CA PHE A 287 17.56 45.45 19.92
C PHE A 287 18.22 45.71 21.27
N ARG A 288 19.55 45.80 21.29
CA ARG A 288 20.34 45.92 22.53
C ARG A 288 20.57 47.40 22.92
N PRO A 289 20.55 47.78 24.21
CA PRO A 289 20.82 49.16 24.61
C PRO A 289 22.16 49.66 24.09
N ILE A 290 22.16 50.81 23.40
CA ILE A 290 23.37 51.30 22.72
C ILE A 290 24.40 51.82 23.72
N ALA A 291 25.62 51.27 23.68
CA ALA A 291 26.73 51.73 24.51
C ALA A 291 27.03 53.22 24.24
N GLY A 292 27.01 54.04 25.28
CA GLY A 292 27.19 55.49 25.17
C GLY A 292 25.98 56.27 24.60
N LEU A 293 24.83 55.63 24.38
CA LEU A 293 23.56 56.27 23.96
C LEU A 293 22.31 55.60 24.60
N ALA A 294 22.46 54.87 25.72
CA ALA A 294 21.33 54.18 26.35
C ALA A 294 20.19 55.14 26.77
N ASN A 295 20.55 56.39 27.13
CA ASN A 295 19.61 57.50 27.28
C ASN A 295 19.80 58.47 26.10
N LEU A 296 18.68 58.84 25.47
CA LEU A 296 18.61 59.73 24.32
C LEU A 296 17.88 61.03 24.71
N PRO A 297 18.62 62.10 25.03
CA PRO A 297 18.01 63.34 25.49
C PRO A 297 17.32 64.08 24.34
N TYR A 298 16.06 64.46 24.57
CA TYR A 298 15.34 65.43 23.74
C TYR A 298 15.63 66.86 24.20
N ALA A 299 16.02 67.72 23.25
CA ALA A 299 16.17 69.16 23.48
C ALA A 299 15.90 69.94 22.19
N ALA A 300 14.87 70.79 22.20
CA ALA A 300 14.55 71.69 21.08
C ALA A 300 15.49 72.92 20.99
N THR A 301 16.76 72.75 21.37
CA THR A 301 17.81 73.78 21.42
C THR A 301 19.15 73.16 21.00
N ALA A 302 20.18 74.00 20.85
CA ALA A 302 21.54 73.56 20.53
C ALA A 302 22.14 72.53 21.53
N ALA A 303 21.55 72.34 22.72
CA ALA A 303 21.95 71.25 23.63
C ALA A 303 21.72 69.85 23.05
N SER A 304 20.95 69.70 21.97
CA SER A 304 20.82 68.44 21.22
C SER A 304 22.05 68.14 20.36
N GLU A 305 22.86 69.14 19.98
CA GLU A 305 23.94 69.02 18.99
C GLU A 305 25.10 68.11 19.44
N ASP A 306 25.26 67.88 20.74
CA ASP A 306 26.31 67.03 21.32
C ASP A 306 26.07 65.53 21.05
N ASN A 307 24.85 65.03 21.31
CA ASN A 307 24.46 63.61 21.15
C ASN A 307 22.94 63.35 21.29
N GLY A 308 22.09 64.37 21.12
CA GLY A 308 20.65 64.31 21.41
C GLY A 308 19.74 64.35 20.18
N ILE A 309 18.44 64.55 20.42
CA ILE A 309 17.42 64.74 19.39
C ILE A 309 16.66 66.06 19.59
N ASP A 310 16.36 66.74 18.48
CA ASP A 310 15.58 67.98 18.46
C ASP A 310 14.14 67.75 17.96
N GLN A 311 13.89 66.63 17.27
CA GLN A 311 12.62 66.29 16.64
C GLN A 311 12.19 64.87 17.01
N LEU A 312 10.96 64.73 17.53
CA LEU A 312 10.26 63.45 17.66
C LEU A 312 8.78 63.66 17.34
N HIS A 313 8.32 63.04 16.26
CA HIS A 313 6.94 63.08 15.80
C HIS A 313 6.27 61.73 16.06
N GLU A 314 5.25 61.74 16.92
CA GLU A 314 4.35 60.62 17.14
C GLU A 314 3.19 60.68 16.13
N GLY A 315 2.82 59.52 15.59
CA GLY A 315 1.67 59.34 14.73
C GLY A 315 1.13 57.91 14.80
N ARG A 316 -0.14 57.75 14.47
CA ARG A 316 -0.82 56.45 14.44
C ARG A 316 -1.61 56.33 13.14
N ARG A 317 -1.59 55.14 12.53
CA ARG A 317 -2.46 54.78 11.40
C ARG A 317 -3.60 53.91 11.89
N PHE A 318 -4.69 53.90 11.13
CA PHE A 318 -5.74 52.90 11.27
C PHE A 318 -5.20 51.56 10.74
N GLY A 319 -5.28 50.50 11.54
CA GLY A 319 -4.87 49.14 11.17
C GLY A 319 -6.07 48.21 11.01
N VAL A 320 -5.84 46.90 11.05
CA VAL A 320 -6.90 45.87 10.93
C VAL A 320 -7.21 45.25 12.31
N GLY A 321 -8.48 44.96 12.59
CA GLY A 321 -8.91 44.38 13.86
C GLY A 321 -8.85 42.85 13.95
N LYS A 322 -8.72 42.16 12.83
CA LYS A 322 -8.53 40.71 12.79
C LYS A 322 -7.79 40.29 11.53
N ILE A 323 -6.81 39.40 11.67
CA ILE A 323 -6.21 38.68 10.54
C ILE A 323 -6.69 37.24 10.64
N ALA A 324 -7.17 36.70 9.52
CA ALA A 324 -7.65 35.34 9.42
C ALA A 324 -7.01 34.64 8.23
N PHE A 325 -6.37 33.51 8.49
CA PHE A 325 -5.82 32.64 7.46
C PHE A 325 -6.60 31.34 7.40
N ARG A 326 -6.90 30.88 6.18
CA ARG A 326 -7.55 29.58 5.96
C ARG A 326 -6.75 28.72 4.99
N ASP A 327 -6.59 27.45 5.32
CA ASP A 327 -5.87 26.46 4.50
C ASP A 327 -6.69 25.14 4.41
N PHE A 328 -6.13 24.08 3.81
CA PHE A 328 -6.74 22.75 3.70
C PHE A 328 -5.70 21.63 3.83
N ASN A 329 -5.66 20.97 5.00
CA ASN A 329 -4.88 19.75 5.18
C ASN A 329 -5.71 18.53 4.72
N HIS A 330 -5.25 17.88 3.66
CA HIS A 330 -5.90 16.70 3.06
C HIS A 330 -5.86 15.43 3.94
N GLN A 331 -4.96 15.35 4.91
CA GLN A 331 -4.89 14.24 5.87
C GLN A 331 -5.96 14.40 6.96
N ASN A 332 -6.32 15.64 7.31
CA ASN A 332 -7.33 15.99 8.31
C ASN A 332 -8.37 16.98 7.74
N PRO A 333 -9.12 16.62 6.68
CA PRO A 333 -9.89 17.56 5.85
C PRO A 333 -11.07 18.23 6.55
N SER A 334 -11.52 17.69 7.69
CA SER A 334 -12.58 18.24 8.54
C SER A 334 -12.05 19.10 9.70
N SER A 335 -10.73 19.27 9.83
CA SER A 335 -10.12 19.98 10.95
C SER A 335 -10.54 21.45 10.99
N PRO A 336 -11.16 21.94 12.09
CA PRO A 336 -11.46 23.36 12.24
C PRO A 336 -10.18 24.21 12.43
N LEU A 337 -9.07 23.57 12.81
CA LEU A 337 -7.78 24.21 13.05
C LEU A 337 -7.09 24.71 11.75
N MET A 338 -7.69 24.46 10.59
CA MET A 338 -7.25 25.07 9.33
C MET A 338 -7.76 26.51 9.14
N LEU A 339 -8.51 27.05 10.12
CA LEU A 339 -8.83 28.48 10.24
C LEU A 339 -8.05 29.04 11.43
N ALA A 340 -7.00 29.80 11.14
CA ALA A 340 -6.19 30.49 12.15
C ALA A 340 -6.58 31.97 12.22
N GLN A 341 -6.62 32.54 13.42
CA GLN A 341 -7.07 33.91 13.65
C GLN A 341 -6.22 34.63 14.69
N ALA A 342 -5.96 35.92 14.46
CA ALA A 342 -5.29 36.80 15.41
C ALA A 342 -5.96 38.17 15.45
N GLU A 343 -6.09 38.71 16.67
CA GLU A 343 -6.61 40.05 16.98
C GLU A 343 -5.47 40.92 17.54
N PRO A 344 -5.54 42.26 17.41
CA PRO A 344 -4.50 43.14 17.92
C PRO A 344 -4.43 43.12 19.46
N GLU A 345 -3.23 43.12 20.01
CA GLU A 345 -2.99 43.22 21.46
C GLU A 345 -2.74 44.67 21.90
N ASN A 346 -2.16 45.48 21.02
CA ASN A 346 -1.59 46.81 21.26
C ASN A 346 -2.35 47.94 20.51
N LEU A 347 -3.11 47.62 19.46
CA LEU A 347 -4.05 48.53 18.80
C LEU A 347 -5.44 48.47 19.44
N ARG A 348 -6.02 49.66 19.67
CA ARG A 348 -7.34 49.85 20.26
C ARG A 348 -8.01 51.05 19.60
N HIS A 349 -9.16 50.84 18.97
CA HIS A 349 -9.99 51.89 18.38
C HIS A 349 -11.43 51.38 18.16
N ALA A 350 -12.45 52.23 18.32
CA ALA A 350 -13.86 51.81 18.36
C ALA A 350 -14.41 51.18 17.06
N GLY A 351 -13.82 51.51 15.90
CA GLY A 351 -14.15 50.89 14.61
C GLY A 351 -13.22 49.77 14.18
N LEU A 352 -12.30 49.30 15.04
CA LEU A 352 -11.27 48.34 14.67
C LEU A 352 -11.85 46.92 14.54
N GLU A 353 -12.68 46.51 15.51
CA GLU A 353 -13.32 45.19 15.62
C GLU A 353 -14.19 44.80 14.40
N THR A 354 -14.65 45.79 13.62
CA THR A 354 -15.42 45.56 12.39
C THR A 354 -14.56 45.34 11.13
N THR A 355 -13.24 45.26 11.26
CA THR A 355 -12.30 45.13 10.13
C THR A 355 -11.50 43.84 10.17
N GLU A 356 -11.44 43.16 9.03
CA GLU A 356 -10.79 41.85 8.87
C GLU A 356 -9.96 41.80 7.59
N ARG A 357 -8.75 41.23 7.67
CA ARG A 357 -7.98 40.78 6.50
C ARG A 357 -8.00 39.27 6.48
N PHE A 358 -8.77 38.71 5.52
CA PHE A 358 -8.88 37.28 5.29
C PHE A 358 -8.04 36.88 4.07
N GLU A 359 -7.18 35.86 4.23
CA GLU A 359 -6.37 35.31 3.15
C GLU A 359 -6.50 33.77 3.14
N HIS A 360 -6.86 33.19 1.99
CA HIS A 360 -6.74 31.74 1.77
C HIS A 360 -5.37 31.46 1.16
N GLN A 361 -4.52 30.71 1.86
CA GLN A 361 -3.14 30.43 1.47
C GLN A 361 -2.76 29.00 1.84
N SER A 362 -1.73 28.49 1.16
CA SER A 362 -1.09 27.20 1.46
C SER A 362 0.14 27.45 2.34
N LEU A 363 -0.07 27.82 3.60
CA LEU A 363 1.00 28.17 4.54
C LEU A 363 1.25 27.11 5.61
N PHE A 364 0.27 26.29 5.96
CA PHE A 364 0.37 25.41 7.13
C PHE A 364 -0.54 24.19 7.04
N ASP A 365 0.01 23.01 7.34
CA ASP A 365 -0.77 21.78 7.55
C ASP A 365 -1.24 21.59 9.00
N TYR A 366 -0.75 22.41 9.95
CA TYR A 366 -1.03 22.30 11.38
C TYR A 366 -1.51 23.63 11.98
N GLY A 367 -2.53 23.58 12.84
CA GLY A 367 -3.17 24.78 13.41
C GLY A 367 -2.22 25.71 14.18
N ASP A 368 -1.34 25.15 15.02
CA ASP A 368 -0.31 25.91 15.75
C ASP A 368 0.50 26.85 14.85
N ASP A 369 0.82 26.40 13.63
CA ASP A 369 1.63 27.15 12.67
C ASP A 369 0.80 28.22 11.98
N GLY A 370 -0.47 27.93 11.67
CA GLY A 370 -1.44 28.94 11.26
C GLY A 370 -1.61 30.05 12.30
N ASP A 371 -1.83 29.71 13.57
CA ASP A 371 -1.99 30.66 14.67
C ASP A 371 -0.71 31.48 14.90
N ARG A 372 0.46 30.85 14.71
CA ARG A 372 1.76 31.52 14.73
C ARG A 372 1.90 32.53 13.59
N TYR A 373 1.57 32.17 12.36
CA TYR A 373 1.63 33.07 11.22
C TYR A 373 0.59 34.20 11.31
N ALA A 374 -0.64 33.91 11.75
CA ALA A 374 -1.66 34.94 11.97
C ALA A 374 -1.20 35.97 13.02
N ARG A 375 -0.62 35.50 14.13
CA ARG A 375 -0.03 36.37 15.17
C ARG A 375 1.16 37.18 14.65
N ILE A 376 2.05 36.59 13.86
CA ILE A 376 3.18 37.31 13.22
C ILE A 376 2.66 38.41 12.30
N ALA A 377 1.67 38.10 11.46
CA ALA A 377 1.06 39.07 10.54
C ALA A 377 0.32 40.19 11.28
N MET A 378 -0.32 39.90 12.42
CA MET A 378 -0.94 40.92 13.28
C MET A 378 0.11 41.79 13.96
N GLN A 379 1.16 41.22 14.53
CA GLN A 379 2.26 42.00 15.10
C GLN A 379 2.95 42.91 14.06
N ALA A 380 3.04 42.49 12.79
CA ALA A 380 3.53 43.34 11.70
C ALA A 380 2.57 44.51 11.40
N GLU A 381 1.26 44.24 11.37
CA GLU A 381 0.20 45.27 11.24
C GLU A 381 0.30 46.30 12.39
N GLU A 382 0.37 45.82 13.64
CA GLU A 382 0.49 46.65 14.85
C GLU A 382 1.76 47.50 14.87
N ALA A 383 2.90 46.93 14.48
CA ALA A 383 4.17 47.64 14.38
C ALA A 383 4.11 48.73 13.30
N SER A 384 3.49 48.45 12.14
CA SER A 384 3.35 49.41 11.04
C SER A 384 2.37 50.56 11.36
N ALA A 385 1.40 50.31 12.24
CA ALA A 385 0.40 51.28 12.64
C ALA A 385 0.91 52.32 13.65
N HIS A 386 1.96 51.99 14.42
CA HIS A 386 2.64 52.93 15.32
C HIS A 386 3.81 53.60 14.59
N ARG A 387 3.79 54.93 14.45
CA ARG A 387 4.83 55.68 13.75
C ARG A 387 5.46 56.71 14.67
N TYR A 388 6.69 56.47 15.10
CA TYR A 388 7.54 57.47 15.73
C TYR A 388 8.68 57.79 14.77
N THR A 389 8.78 59.03 14.30
CA THR A 389 9.84 59.47 13.39
C THR A 389 10.45 60.78 13.86
N GLY A 390 11.75 60.94 13.76
CA GLY A 390 12.44 62.10 14.32
C GLY A 390 13.77 62.42 13.64
N GLY A 391 14.47 63.38 14.22
CA GLY A 391 15.78 63.84 13.79
C GLY A 391 16.63 64.35 14.95
N GLY A 392 17.94 64.48 14.71
CA GLY A 392 18.87 64.93 15.72
C GLY A 392 20.35 64.76 15.34
N TYR A 393 21.18 64.62 16.38
CA TYR A 393 22.65 64.59 16.30
C TYR A 393 23.25 63.36 17.01
N ALA A 394 22.41 62.38 17.35
CA ALA A 394 22.79 61.15 18.06
C ALA A 394 23.54 60.15 17.15
N TRP A 395 24.82 60.40 16.90
CA TRP A 395 25.69 59.67 15.96
C TRP A 395 25.88 58.17 16.25
N ARG A 396 25.63 57.73 17.48
CA ARG A 396 25.71 56.30 17.86
C ARG A 396 24.46 55.46 17.53
N MET A 397 23.35 56.05 17.08
CA MET A 397 22.11 55.32 16.77
C MET A 397 22.34 54.24 15.72
N THR A 398 21.94 52.99 15.98
CA THR A 398 22.00 51.87 15.02
C THR A 398 20.70 51.09 15.02
N SER A 399 20.35 50.49 13.88
CA SER A 399 19.16 49.63 13.73
C SER A 399 19.23 48.31 14.55
N ALA A 400 20.42 47.93 15.04
CA ALA A 400 20.60 46.85 16.00
C ALA A 400 20.35 47.28 17.47
N GLY A 401 19.93 48.53 17.70
CA GLY A 401 19.97 49.19 18.99
C GLY A 401 18.60 49.52 19.61
N SER A 402 18.58 49.66 20.93
CA SER A 402 17.52 50.33 21.68
C SER A 402 18.02 51.53 22.48
N VAL A 403 17.13 52.50 22.69
CA VAL A 403 17.40 53.78 23.37
C VAL A 403 16.20 54.21 24.22
N THR A 404 16.45 54.78 25.39
CA THR A 404 15.40 55.40 26.22
C THR A 404 15.36 56.90 25.95
N VAL A 405 14.27 57.39 25.37
CA VAL A 405 14.07 58.84 25.18
C VAL A 405 13.86 59.51 26.55
N THR A 406 14.53 60.62 26.80
CA THR A 406 14.40 61.41 28.03
C THR A 406 14.18 62.89 27.74
N ASN A 407 13.62 63.62 28.71
CA ASN A 407 13.33 65.07 28.64
C ASN A 407 12.36 65.50 27.51
N HIS A 408 11.62 64.58 26.89
CA HIS A 408 10.62 64.92 25.90
C HIS A 408 9.37 65.55 26.57
N PRO A 409 8.81 66.67 26.07
CA PRO A 409 7.72 67.39 26.75
C PRO A 409 6.42 66.58 26.88
N VAL A 410 6.12 65.72 25.91
CA VAL A 410 5.05 64.72 26.05
C VAL A 410 5.59 63.55 26.87
N MET A 411 5.10 63.41 28.11
CA MET A 411 5.58 62.40 29.07
C MET A 411 5.54 60.97 28.54
N ALA A 412 4.47 60.60 27.81
CA ALA A 412 4.32 59.25 27.24
C ALA A 412 5.43 58.85 26.26
N ASN A 413 6.15 59.81 25.67
CA ASN A 413 7.27 59.54 24.77
C ASN A 413 8.61 59.31 25.50
N ASN A 414 8.66 59.44 26.83
CA ASN A 414 9.86 59.14 27.61
C ASN A 414 9.87 57.65 27.99
N GLN A 415 10.19 56.80 27.01
CA GLN A 415 10.19 55.33 27.15
C GLN A 415 11.33 54.71 26.31
N GLU A 416 11.53 53.39 26.44
CA GLU A 416 12.49 52.65 25.60
C GLU A 416 11.91 52.36 24.21
N TYR A 417 12.70 52.62 23.17
CA TYR A 417 12.39 52.36 21.78
C TYR A 417 13.44 51.44 21.14
N ALA A 418 12.98 50.57 20.24
CA ALA A 418 13.81 49.96 19.20
C ALA A 418 13.96 50.94 18.01
N ILE A 419 15.15 50.98 17.40
CA ILE A 419 15.41 51.80 16.20
C ILE A 419 15.12 50.93 14.96
N LEU A 420 14.06 51.24 14.22
CA LEU A 420 13.66 50.47 13.03
C LEU A 420 14.34 50.95 11.74
N HIS A 421 14.68 52.23 11.68
CA HIS A 421 15.50 52.82 10.62
C HIS A 421 16.27 54.00 11.20
N VAL A 422 17.52 54.17 10.77
CA VAL A 422 18.27 55.39 10.99
C VAL A 422 19.07 55.72 9.74
N ARG A 423 18.99 57.00 9.34
CA ARG A 423 19.71 57.58 8.22
C ARG A 423 20.71 58.58 8.77
N HIS A 424 21.99 58.28 8.60
CA HIS A 424 23.10 59.16 8.97
C HIS A 424 23.48 60.04 7.79
N GLU A 425 23.67 61.32 8.06
CA GLU A 425 24.03 62.33 7.07
C GLU A 425 25.25 63.07 7.60
N ALA A 426 26.41 62.82 7.00
CA ALA A 426 27.70 63.35 7.45
C ALA A 426 28.44 64.04 6.29
N VAL A 427 29.18 65.10 6.60
CA VAL A 427 29.78 65.97 5.58
C VAL A 427 31.14 66.51 5.99
N ASN A 428 32.01 66.74 5.00
CA ASN A 428 33.27 67.45 5.16
C ASN A 428 33.40 68.55 4.11
N ASP A 429 33.62 69.78 4.58
CA ASP A 429 34.05 70.88 3.73
C ASP A 429 35.56 70.87 3.59
N TYR A 430 36.08 70.60 2.38
CA TYR A 430 37.51 70.66 2.09
C TYR A 430 38.02 72.06 1.71
N THR A 431 37.11 73.04 1.52
CA THR A 431 37.46 74.46 1.36
C THR A 431 37.74 75.15 2.70
N GLU A 432 37.25 74.58 3.80
CA GLU A 432 37.38 75.10 5.16
C GLU A 432 38.09 74.09 6.09
N HIS A 433 38.63 74.58 7.21
CA HIS A 433 39.33 73.73 8.18
C HIS A 433 38.39 73.11 9.23
N ASN A 434 37.30 73.80 9.57
CA ASN A 434 36.29 73.33 10.52
C ASN A 434 34.90 73.49 9.87
N ALA A 435 34.13 72.40 9.75
CA ALA A 435 32.72 72.49 9.38
C ALA A 435 31.86 72.71 10.64
N ASN A 436 30.95 73.67 10.59
CA ASN A 436 30.00 73.90 11.68
C ASN A 436 28.85 72.87 11.57
N LEU A 437 28.71 71.97 12.55
CA LEU A 437 27.73 70.86 12.57
C LEU A 437 27.82 69.86 11.37
N PRO A 438 28.93 69.10 11.24
CA PRO A 438 29.18 68.19 10.11
C PRO A 438 28.32 66.92 10.06
N TYR A 439 27.25 66.82 10.86
CA TYR A 439 26.47 65.60 11.00
C TYR A 439 25.04 65.86 11.47
N ARG A 440 24.09 65.09 10.95
CA ARG A 440 22.71 64.95 11.40
C ARG A 440 22.22 63.51 11.18
N ASN A 441 21.14 63.11 11.85
CA ASN A 441 20.36 61.95 11.43
C ASN A 441 18.86 62.20 11.41
N THR A 442 18.17 61.34 10.67
CA THR A 442 16.73 61.11 10.77
C THR A 442 16.47 59.63 11.04
N PHE A 443 15.41 59.30 11.77
CA PHE A 443 15.18 57.93 12.24
C PHE A 443 13.69 57.60 12.36
N SER A 444 13.39 56.30 12.43
CA SER A 444 12.10 55.78 12.88
C SER A 444 12.25 54.81 14.05
N LEU A 445 11.34 54.92 15.01
CA LEU A 445 11.36 54.20 16.28
C LEU A 445 10.06 53.41 16.47
N LEU A 446 10.13 52.35 17.26
CA LEU A 446 8.97 51.63 17.80
C LEU A 446 9.16 51.46 19.32
N PRO A 447 8.17 51.79 20.18
CA PRO A 447 8.25 51.50 21.60
C PRO A 447 8.56 50.02 21.82
N LYS A 448 9.68 49.70 22.48
CA LYS A 448 10.26 48.34 22.47
C LYS A 448 9.35 47.26 23.06
N LYS A 449 8.36 47.68 23.87
CA LYS A 449 7.27 46.83 24.40
C LYS A 449 6.35 46.23 23.32
N PHE A 450 6.24 46.86 22.15
CA PHE A 450 5.41 46.36 21.05
C PHE A 450 6.25 45.41 20.18
N PRO A 451 5.86 44.13 20.00
CA PRO A 451 6.62 43.19 19.18
C PRO A 451 6.80 43.70 17.75
N TYR A 452 8.03 43.76 17.27
CA TYR A 452 8.29 44.03 15.86
C TYR A 452 8.25 42.74 15.04
N ARG A 453 7.58 42.81 13.89
CA ARG A 453 7.65 41.82 12.80
C ARG A 453 7.72 42.57 11.48
N SER A 454 8.46 42.03 10.52
CA SER A 454 8.40 42.53 9.15
C SER A 454 7.04 42.19 8.53
N PRO A 455 6.39 43.11 7.81
CA PRO A 455 5.33 42.73 6.88
C PRO A 455 5.90 41.82 5.77
N ARG A 456 5.02 40.97 5.22
CA ARG A 456 5.33 40.08 4.09
C ARG A 456 5.34 40.89 2.78
N ASN A 457 6.46 41.56 2.54
CA ASN A 457 6.69 42.43 1.38
C ASN A 457 7.38 41.71 0.23
N THR A 458 8.22 40.72 0.53
CA THR A 458 9.01 40.01 -0.48
C THR A 458 8.11 39.02 -1.22
N PRO A 459 7.92 39.15 -2.55
CA PRO A 459 6.97 38.30 -3.28
C PRO A 459 7.34 36.81 -3.21
N LYS A 460 6.39 35.96 -2.83
CA LYS A 460 6.53 34.51 -3.00
C LYS A 460 6.48 34.17 -4.50
N PRO A 461 7.38 33.32 -5.03
CA PRO A 461 7.32 32.89 -6.42
C PRO A 461 6.04 32.10 -6.72
N VAL A 462 5.58 32.13 -7.97
CA VAL A 462 4.35 31.48 -8.43
C VAL A 462 4.62 30.69 -9.71
N ILE A 463 4.18 29.44 -9.75
CA ILE A 463 4.18 28.58 -10.92
C ILE A 463 2.79 28.60 -11.55
N HIS A 464 2.64 29.34 -12.65
CA HIS A 464 1.34 29.62 -13.29
C HIS A 464 0.68 28.43 -14.04
N GLY A 465 1.27 27.24 -14.03
CA GLY A 465 0.79 26.11 -14.83
C GLY A 465 1.36 24.76 -14.38
N THR A 466 1.27 23.76 -15.24
CA THR A 466 1.85 22.43 -14.97
C THR A 466 3.32 22.34 -15.37
N GLN A 467 4.08 21.49 -14.69
CA GLN A 467 5.44 21.11 -15.04
C GLN A 467 5.58 19.58 -15.12
N SER A 468 6.44 19.09 -16.00
CA SER A 468 6.83 17.68 -15.98
C SER A 468 7.77 17.39 -14.82
N ALA A 469 7.56 16.26 -14.17
CA ALA A 469 8.48 15.67 -13.20
C ALA A 469 8.58 14.16 -13.43
N ILE A 470 9.68 13.55 -12.99
CA ILE A 470 9.91 12.09 -13.10
C ILE A 470 9.62 11.46 -11.75
N VAL A 471 8.84 10.39 -11.71
CA VAL A 471 8.55 9.67 -10.46
C VAL A 471 9.80 8.92 -10.00
N VAL A 472 10.16 9.04 -8.71
CA VAL A 472 11.40 8.48 -8.15
C VAL A 472 11.15 7.72 -6.85
N GLY A 473 12.12 6.88 -6.48
CA GLY A 473 12.05 6.05 -5.28
C GLY A 473 13.31 5.21 -5.08
N PRO A 474 13.33 4.36 -4.04
CA PRO A 474 14.51 3.58 -3.67
C PRO A 474 15.02 2.68 -4.79
N LYS A 475 16.34 2.58 -4.88
CA LYS A 475 17.03 1.75 -5.89
C LYS A 475 16.56 0.29 -5.83
N GLY A 476 16.11 -0.24 -6.97
CA GLY A 476 15.63 -1.62 -7.11
C GLY A 476 14.11 -1.78 -6.98
N GLU A 477 13.39 -0.71 -6.64
CA GLU A 477 11.93 -0.68 -6.70
C GLU A 477 11.40 -0.17 -8.04
N GLU A 478 10.18 -0.58 -8.39
CA GLU A 478 9.42 -0.02 -9.52
C GLU A 478 8.30 0.92 -9.05
N ILE A 479 7.88 0.83 -7.79
CA ILE A 479 6.73 1.54 -7.23
C ILE A 479 7.13 2.06 -5.85
N HIS A 480 7.00 3.36 -5.63
CA HIS A 480 7.23 3.98 -4.32
C HIS A 480 6.07 4.93 -3.99
N THR A 481 5.21 4.49 -3.06
CA THR A 481 3.96 5.18 -2.72
C THR A 481 3.60 4.98 -1.26
N ASN A 482 2.92 5.96 -0.67
CA ASN A 482 2.25 5.85 0.63
C ASN A 482 0.78 5.40 0.51
N GLY A 483 0.34 4.97 -0.68
CA GLY A 483 -1.01 4.49 -1.00
C GLY A 483 -1.79 5.41 -1.94
N SER A 484 -1.49 6.72 -1.96
CA SER A 484 -2.16 7.69 -2.87
C SER A 484 -1.27 8.82 -3.39
N ALA A 485 -0.08 9.00 -2.79
CA ALA A 485 0.96 9.91 -3.26
C ALA A 485 2.20 9.14 -3.74
N VAL A 486 3.02 9.79 -4.54
CA VAL A 486 4.36 9.32 -4.96
C VAL A 486 5.37 10.43 -4.71
N LYS A 487 6.65 10.14 -4.89
CA LYS A 487 7.71 11.16 -4.89
C LYS A 487 8.21 11.41 -6.31
N VAL A 488 8.70 12.61 -6.57
CA VAL A 488 9.17 13.03 -7.90
C VAL A 488 10.50 13.76 -7.83
N HIS A 489 11.23 13.73 -8.93
CA HIS A 489 12.32 14.62 -9.24
C HIS A 489 11.82 15.66 -10.25
N PHE A 490 11.85 16.94 -9.86
CA PHE A 490 11.55 18.04 -10.77
C PHE A 490 12.75 18.31 -11.68
N LEU A 491 12.51 18.55 -12.96
CA LEU A 491 13.59 18.70 -13.97
C LEU A 491 14.51 19.92 -13.75
N TRP A 492 14.16 20.82 -12.84
CA TRP A 492 14.97 21.97 -12.41
C TRP A 492 15.73 21.74 -11.10
N ASP A 493 15.50 20.63 -10.38
CA ASP A 493 16.24 20.32 -9.16
C ASP A 493 17.63 19.77 -9.50
N ARG A 494 18.63 20.61 -9.32
CA ARG A 494 20.04 20.30 -9.61
C ARG A 494 20.73 19.49 -8.50
N ARG A 495 20.05 19.23 -7.38
CA ARG A 495 20.61 18.59 -6.17
C ARG A 495 19.93 17.28 -5.79
N GLY A 496 18.78 16.98 -6.39
CA GLY A 496 18.08 15.70 -6.28
C GLY A 496 18.94 14.50 -6.67
N LYS A 497 18.70 13.36 -6.02
CA LYS A 497 19.45 12.10 -6.20
C LYS A 497 18.66 11.06 -6.99
N MET A 498 17.39 11.33 -7.27
CA MET A 498 16.42 10.41 -7.88
C MET A 498 16.20 9.12 -7.06
N ASP A 499 16.48 9.15 -5.75
CA ASP A 499 16.40 7.99 -4.85
C ASP A 499 15.12 7.95 -3.98
N GLY A 500 14.23 8.93 -4.13
CA GLY A 500 13.06 9.13 -3.28
C GLY A 500 13.29 10.08 -2.09
N SER A 501 14.45 10.75 -1.99
CA SER A 501 14.66 11.85 -1.04
C SER A 501 14.32 13.23 -1.61
N ASP A 502 14.28 13.38 -2.94
CA ASP A 502 14.18 14.64 -3.68
C ASP A 502 12.92 15.50 -3.36
N SER A 503 11.77 14.89 -3.07
CA SER A 503 10.52 15.60 -2.78
C SER A 503 9.78 15.09 -1.54
N MET A 504 8.83 15.90 -1.05
CA MET A 504 7.73 15.43 -0.20
C MET A 504 6.82 14.42 -0.93
N TRP A 505 5.84 13.86 -0.22
CA TRP A 505 4.80 13.03 -0.82
C TRP A 505 3.81 13.87 -1.63
N ILE A 506 3.80 13.70 -2.95
CA ILE A 506 2.93 14.46 -3.87
C ILE A 506 1.71 13.62 -4.23
N ARG A 507 0.51 14.11 -3.87
CA ARG A 507 -0.77 13.45 -4.14
C ARG A 507 -0.99 13.25 -5.64
N VAL A 508 -1.57 12.12 -6.01
CA VAL A 508 -1.87 11.80 -7.42
C VAL A 508 -3.36 11.87 -7.67
N SER A 509 -3.76 12.74 -8.60
CA SER A 509 -5.10 12.77 -9.18
C SER A 509 -5.43 11.41 -9.79
N GLN A 510 -6.61 10.90 -9.44
CA GLN A 510 -7.12 9.60 -9.87
C GLN A 510 -8.28 9.80 -10.86
N PRO A 511 -8.52 8.87 -11.80
CA PRO A 511 -9.63 8.97 -12.74
C PRO A 511 -11.01 9.10 -12.06
N TRP A 512 -11.18 8.46 -10.90
CA TRP A 512 -12.37 8.56 -10.07
C TRP A 512 -12.02 8.21 -8.62
N ALA A 513 -12.37 9.05 -7.64
CA ALA A 513 -12.06 8.80 -6.23
C ALA A 513 -13.26 9.11 -5.32
N GLY A 514 -13.61 8.17 -4.46
CA GLY A 514 -14.61 8.27 -3.40
C GLY A 514 -14.17 7.55 -2.13
N ASP A 515 -15.02 7.57 -1.09
CA ASP A 515 -14.72 7.00 0.21
C ASP A 515 -14.69 5.46 0.19
N GLY A 516 -13.51 4.87 0.03
CA GLY A 516 -13.32 3.42 -0.09
C GLY A 516 -13.64 2.82 -1.47
N TRP A 517 -13.89 3.65 -2.49
CA TRP A 517 -14.23 3.21 -3.85
C TRP A 517 -13.71 4.16 -4.93
N GLY A 518 -13.60 3.69 -6.17
CA GLY A 518 -13.13 4.48 -7.32
C GLY A 518 -12.19 3.69 -8.23
N ALA A 519 -11.41 4.41 -9.04
CA ALA A 519 -10.38 3.88 -9.91
C ALA A 519 -9.01 4.41 -9.47
N ALA A 520 -8.06 3.51 -9.17
CA ALA A 520 -6.72 3.87 -8.74
C ALA A 520 -5.66 3.36 -9.72
N ALA A 521 -4.76 4.25 -10.14
CA ALA A 521 -3.54 3.88 -10.85
C ALA A 521 -2.39 4.66 -10.22
N ILE A 522 -1.39 4.00 -9.66
CA ILE A 522 -0.23 4.69 -9.07
C ILE A 522 0.87 4.84 -10.15
N PRO A 523 1.45 6.05 -10.34
CA PRO A 523 2.62 6.24 -11.20
C PRO A 523 3.79 5.38 -10.73
N ARG A 524 4.50 4.75 -11.67
CA ARG A 524 5.71 3.96 -11.39
C ARG A 524 6.96 4.81 -11.49
N ILE A 525 8.03 4.38 -10.82
CA ILE A 525 9.36 5.00 -10.92
C ILE A 525 9.77 5.08 -12.40
N ASN A 526 10.43 6.19 -12.77
CA ASN A 526 10.80 6.61 -14.13
C ASN A 526 9.63 7.05 -15.04
N GLN A 527 8.37 7.02 -14.60
CA GLN A 527 7.27 7.59 -15.39
C GLN A 527 7.23 9.12 -15.29
N GLU A 528 6.88 9.77 -16.39
CA GLU A 528 6.67 11.22 -16.44
C GLU A 528 5.25 11.58 -15.98
N VAL A 529 5.17 12.51 -15.03
CA VAL A 529 3.93 13.04 -14.46
C VAL A 529 3.85 14.55 -14.68
N LEU A 530 2.62 15.05 -14.87
CA LEU A 530 2.33 16.48 -14.89
C LEU A 530 1.94 16.93 -13.48
N VAL A 531 2.72 17.83 -12.92
CA VAL A 531 2.53 18.41 -11.58
C VAL A 531 1.95 19.81 -11.73
N ALA A 532 0.78 20.05 -11.14
CA ALA A 532 0.24 21.39 -10.90
C ALA A 532 0.61 21.85 -9.48
N PHE A 533 0.42 23.14 -9.21
CA PHE A 533 0.75 23.76 -7.94
C PHE A 533 -0.49 24.50 -7.44
N ASN A 534 -0.94 24.24 -6.21
CA ASN A 534 -2.18 24.80 -5.68
C ASN A 534 -2.00 26.32 -5.46
N GLN A 535 -2.89 27.14 -6.03
CA GLN A 535 -2.70 28.61 -6.17
C GLN A 535 -1.40 29.02 -6.89
N GLY A 536 -0.76 28.09 -7.60
CA GLY A 536 0.58 28.25 -8.17
C GLY A 536 1.71 28.22 -7.12
N ASP A 537 1.43 27.84 -5.88
CA ASP A 537 2.43 27.80 -4.80
C ASP A 537 3.45 26.67 -5.01
N PRO A 538 4.76 26.95 -5.20
CA PRO A 538 5.79 25.94 -5.38
C PRO A 538 5.88 24.92 -4.23
N ASP A 539 5.44 25.30 -3.02
CA ASP A 539 5.47 24.46 -1.83
C ASP A 539 4.31 23.46 -1.78
N ASN A 540 3.27 23.60 -2.62
CA ASN A 540 2.08 22.74 -2.63
C ASN A 540 1.81 22.09 -4.00
N PRO A 541 2.63 21.11 -4.40
CA PRO A 541 2.47 20.37 -5.64
C PRO A 541 1.37 19.30 -5.57
N VAL A 542 0.74 19.03 -6.71
CA VAL A 542 -0.21 17.91 -6.92
C VAL A 542 -0.05 17.35 -8.34
N ILE A 543 0.05 16.03 -8.48
CA ILE A 543 0.11 15.38 -9.79
C ILE A 543 -1.29 15.34 -10.39
N VAL A 544 -1.48 15.99 -11.54
CA VAL A 544 -2.77 16.12 -12.23
C VAL A 544 -2.87 15.29 -13.52
N GLY A 545 -1.75 14.80 -14.04
CA GLY A 545 -1.72 14.05 -15.30
C GLY A 545 -0.46 13.21 -15.50
N ARG A 546 -0.42 12.50 -16.63
CA ARG A 546 0.70 11.67 -17.09
C ARG A 546 0.85 11.83 -18.59
N VAL A 547 2.06 11.66 -19.08
CA VAL A 547 2.36 11.70 -20.51
C VAL A 547 3.30 10.54 -20.88
N TYR A 548 3.15 10.06 -22.12
CA TYR A 548 4.14 9.21 -22.75
C TYR A 548 5.25 10.09 -23.34
N ASN A 549 6.48 9.58 -23.38
CA ASN A 549 7.63 10.27 -23.94
C ASN A 549 8.49 9.31 -24.79
N GLY A 550 9.69 9.77 -25.21
CA GLY A 550 10.56 8.99 -26.09
C GLY A 550 11.12 7.69 -25.49
N GLU A 551 11.16 7.59 -24.16
CA GLU A 551 11.62 6.39 -23.43
C GLU A 551 10.44 5.53 -22.97
N GLN A 552 9.37 6.19 -22.49
CA GLN A 552 8.12 5.58 -22.05
C GLN A 552 7.04 5.79 -23.13
N GLY A 553 7.12 4.98 -24.19
CA GLY A 553 6.24 5.10 -25.36
C GLY A 553 4.79 4.67 -25.12
N ASN A 554 3.87 5.21 -25.94
CA ASN A 554 2.47 4.77 -25.95
C ASN A 554 2.37 3.31 -26.45
N PRO A 555 1.73 2.38 -25.71
CA PRO A 555 1.61 0.97 -26.11
C PRO A 555 0.86 0.74 -27.44
N TYR A 556 0.14 1.73 -27.96
CA TYR A 556 -0.62 1.67 -29.22
C TYR A 556 -0.07 2.61 -30.31
N HIS A 557 1.17 3.13 -30.17
CA HIS A 557 1.71 4.20 -31.02
C HIS A 557 1.69 3.91 -32.54
N GLY A 558 1.71 2.63 -32.95
CA GLY A 558 1.65 2.23 -34.36
C GLY A 558 0.26 2.20 -35.01
N ALA A 559 -0.83 2.36 -34.24
CA ALA A 559 -2.19 2.08 -34.70
C ALA A 559 -2.95 3.28 -35.31
N ALA A 560 -2.23 4.32 -35.78
CA ALA A 560 -2.82 5.54 -36.38
C ALA A 560 -3.93 6.25 -35.55
N GLY A 561 -3.99 6.00 -34.23
CA GLY A 561 -5.05 6.49 -33.34
C GLY A 561 -6.35 5.67 -33.34
N GLN A 562 -6.41 4.55 -34.08
CA GLN A 562 -7.57 3.65 -34.20
C GLN A 562 -7.59 2.53 -33.16
N THR A 563 -6.63 2.50 -32.24
CA THR A 563 -6.56 1.52 -31.16
C THR A 563 -6.29 2.23 -29.84
N MET A 564 -7.08 1.89 -28.83
CA MET A 564 -7.06 2.52 -27.51
C MET A 564 -7.38 1.49 -26.42
N GLY A 565 -7.07 1.80 -25.16
CA GLY A 565 -7.33 0.86 -24.07
C GLY A 565 -6.47 1.11 -22.84
N ILE A 566 -6.58 0.20 -21.88
CA ILE A 566 -5.81 0.20 -20.63
C ILE A 566 -4.97 -1.08 -20.60
N LYS A 567 -3.65 -0.91 -20.54
CA LYS A 567 -2.68 -2.00 -20.45
C LYS A 567 -1.81 -1.82 -19.21
N SER A 568 -1.76 -2.86 -18.36
CA SER A 568 -0.88 -2.90 -17.19
C SER A 568 0.47 -3.55 -17.52
N GLN A 569 1.38 -3.57 -16.55
CA GLN A 569 2.60 -4.37 -16.58
C GLN A 569 2.68 -5.16 -15.27
N THR A 570 3.01 -6.44 -15.31
CA THR A 570 3.28 -7.24 -14.09
C THR A 570 4.39 -6.56 -13.28
N HIS A 571 4.17 -6.32 -11.99
CA HIS A 571 5.19 -5.72 -11.12
C HIS A 571 6.35 -6.72 -10.90
N LYS A 572 7.59 -6.29 -11.12
CA LYS A 572 8.81 -7.12 -11.02
C LYS A 572 8.70 -8.44 -11.84
N GLY A 573 8.03 -8.39 -12.99
CA GLY A 573 7.78 -9.57 -13.83
C GLY A 573 7.34 -9.24 -15.25
N ALA A 574 7.19 -10.27 -16.07
CA ALA A 574 6.73 -10.16 -17.45
C ALA A 574 5.19 -10.22 -17.57
N GLY A 575 4.66 -9.71 -18.68
CA GLY A 575 3.24 -9.80 -19.01
C GLY A 575 2.39 -8.61 -18.55
N SER A 576 1.10 -8.66 -18.90
CA SER A 576 0.17 -7.52 -18.79
C SER A 576 -1.29 -7.98 -18.71
N ASN A 577 -2.10 -7.31 -17.92
CA ASN A 577 -3.56 -7.31 -18.11
C ASN A 577 -3.90 -6.22 -19.14
N GLU A 578 -4.83 -6.47 -20.05
CA GLU A 578 -5.17 -5.54 -21.12
C GLU A 578 -6.67 -5.55 -21.42
N LEU A 579 -7.25 -4.36 -21.53
CA LEU A 579 -8.55 -4.11 -22.16
C LEU A 579 -8.30 -3.16 -23.33
N ARG A 580 -8.49 -3.64 -24.55
CA ARG A 580 -8.18 -2.92 -25.80
C ARG A 580 -9.41 -2.87 -26.70
N PHE A 581 -9.58 -1.73 -27.36
CA PHE A 581 -10.58 -1.47 -28.38
C PHE A 581 -9.86 -1.11 -29.68
N SER A 582 -10.29 -1.73 -30.79
CA SER A 582 -9.88 -1.40 -32.16
C SER A 582 -11.09 -0.88 -32.92
N ASP A 583 -10.98 0.33 -33.46
CA ASP A 583 -12.00 1.00 -34.28
C ASP A 583 -11.66 0.96 -35.78
N VAL A 584 -10.76 0.05 -36.19
CA VAL A 584 -10.41 -0.16 -37.60
C VAL A 584 -11.66 -0.65 -38.36
N ASN A 585 -12.08 0.09 -39.38
CA ASN A 585 -13.32 -0.20 -40.10
C ASN A 585 -13.29 -1.58 -40.79
N GLY A 586 -14.22 -2.46 -40.43
CA GLY A 586 -14.29 -3.84 -40.94
C GLY A 586 -13.39 -4.83 -40.17
N ALA A 587 -12.66 -4.35 -39.16
CA ALA A 587 -11.79 -5.12 -38.28
C ALA A 587 -11.88 -4.60 -36.83
N GLN A 588 -13.09 -4.19 -36.41
CA GLN A 588 -13.34 -3.74 -35.05
C GLN A 588 -13.19 -4.90 -34.06
N GLU A 589 -12.59 -4.63 -32.90
CA GLU A 589 -12.29 -5.65 -31.89
C GLU A 589 -12.41 -5.09 -30.48
N VAL A 590 -12.98 -5.89 -29.57
CA VAL A 590 -12.80 -5.72 -28.12
C VAL A 590 -11.96 -6.90 -27.62
N PHE A 591 -10.76 -6.61 -27.12
CA PHE A 591 -9.82 -7.60 -26.62
C PHE A 591 -9.66 -7.46 -25.11
N LEU A 592 -9.88 -8.56 -24.38
CA LEU A 592 -9.70 -8.65 -22.93
C LEU A 592 -8.70 -9.76 -22.62
N HIS A 593 -7.61 -9.40 -21.94
CA HIS A 593 -6.54 -10.32 -21.55
C HIS A 593 -6.27 -10.24 -20.04
N ALA A 594 -6.39 -11.39 -19.37
CA ALA A 594 -5.94 -11.59 -18.01
C ALA A 594 -4.62 -12.37 -18.01
N GLN A 595 -3.59 -11.83 -17.36
CA GLN A 595 -2.25 -12.42 -17.30
C GLN A 595 -2.20 -13.73 -16.50
N LYS A 596 -3.20 -13.99 -15.65
CA LYS A 596 -3.29 -15.19 -14.81
C LYS A 596 -4.74 -15.59 -14.54
N ASP A 597 -5.34 -15.08 -13.46
CA ASP A 597 -6.67 -15.47 -13.01
C ASP A 597 -7.71 -14.42 -13.47
N MET A 598 -8.85 -14.86 -14.01
CA MET A 598 -10.00 -14.00 -14.33
C MET A 598 -11.20 -14.46 -13.51
N ASN A 599 -11.69 -13.58 -12.63
CA ASN A 599 -12.85 -13.85 -11.77
C ASN A 599 -13.98 -12.87 -12.13
N THR A 600 -15.16 -13.40 -12.40
CA THR A 600 -16.36 -12.60 -12.74
C THR A 600 -17.51 -13.01 -11.84
N VAL A 601 -18.17 -12.04 -11.21
CA VAL A 601 -19.27 -12.27 -10.26
C VAL A 601 -20.45 -11.37 -10.61
N ILE A 602 -21.51 -11.98 -11.14
CA ILE A 602 -22.79 -11.31 -11.40
C ILE A 602 -23.73 -11.59 -10.23
N LYS A 603 -24.46 -10.56 -9.77
CA LYS A 603 -25.38 -10.66 -8.62
C LYS A 603 -26.84 -10.92 -8.98
N ASP A 604 -27.20 -10.72 -10.24
CA ASP A 604 -28.54 -10.91 -10.78
C ASP A 604 -28.47 -11.64 -12.13
N SER A 605 -28.49 -10.92 -13.24
CA SER A 605 -28.60 -11.48 -14.59
C SER A 605 -27.36 -11.23 -15.46
N GLU A 606 -26.92 -12.24 -16.20
CA GLU A 606 -25.93 -12.13 -17.28
C GLU A 606 -26.61 -12.47 -18.61
N THR A 607 -26.25 -11.77 -19.69
CA THR A 607 -26.75 -12.03 -21.05
C THR A 607 -25.62 -11.86 -22.06
N HIS A 608 -25.53 -12.77 -23.02
CA HIS A 608 -24.48 -12.79 -24.03
C HIS A 608 -25.06 -13.22 -25.37
N THR A 609 -24.88 -12.39 -26.41
CA THR A 609 -25.42 -12.59 -27.75
C THR A 609 -24.30 -12.43 -28.77
N VAL A 610 -24.24 -13.36 -29.73
CA VAL A 610 -23.38 -13.27 -30.92
C VAL A 610 -24.32 -13.32 -32.13
N GLU A 611 -24.46 -12.21 -32.84
CA GLU A 611 -25.46 -12.08 -33.93
C GLU A 611 -25.03 -12.80 -35.22
N ALA A 612 -23.71 -12.86 -35.47
CA ALA A 612 -23.13 -13.46 -36.66
C ALA A 612 -21.73 -14.04 -36.36
N GLY A 613 -21.29 -15.00 -37.19
CA GLY A 613 -20.00 -15.66 -37.05
C GLY A 613 -20.05 -16.88 -36.12
N ALA A 614 -18.92 -17.19 -35.48
CA ALA A 614 -18.75 -18.36 -34.62
C ALA A 614 -18.37 -17.97 -33.20
N ARG A 615 -18.82 -18.75 -32.21
CA ARG A 615 -18.42 -18.65 -30.80
C ARG A 615 -17.56 -19.85 -30.43
N THR A 616 -16.27 -19.62 -30.20
CA THR A 616 -15.32 -20.67 -29.78
C THR A 616 -14.98 -20.50 -28.31
N ILE A 617 -15.03 -21.60 -27.56
CA ILE A 617 -14.55 -21.71 -26.18
C ILE A 617 -13.47 -22.80 -26.18
N SER A 618 -12.35 -22.57 -25.50
CA SER A 618 -11.23 -23.54 -25.51
C SER A 618 -10.50 -23.54 -24.19
N LEU A 619 -10.63 -24.66 -23.45
CA LEU A 619 -9.83 -24.94 -22.27
C LEU A 619 -8.70 -25.90 -22.65
N LEU A 620 -7.50 -25.35 -22.88
CA LEU A 620 -6.35 -26.13 -23.37
C LEU A 620 -5.75 -27.06 -22.30
N LYS A 621 -5.96 -26.74 -21.01
CA LYS A 621 -5.47 -27.53 -19.86
C LYS A 621 -6.30 -27.18 -18.62
N GLY A 622 -6.68 -28.20 -17.84
CA GLY A 622 -7.48 -28.06 -16.62
C GLY A 622 -8.85 -28.72 -16.76
N SER A 623 -9.82 -28.26 -15.96
CA SER A 623 -11.19 -28.77 -15.94
C SER A 623 -12.20 -27.62 -16.04
N GLU A 624 -13.30 -27.83 -16.76
CA GLU A 624 -14.45 -26.94 -16.75
C GLU A 624 -15.55 -27.53 -15.86
N THR A 625 -16.16 -26.71 -15.01
CA THR A 625 -17.28 -27.10 -14.14
C THR A 625 -18.44 -26.16 -14.34
N LYS A 626 -19.60 -26.69 -14.74
CA LYS A 626 -20.85 -25.94 -14.88
C LYS A 626 -21.86 -26.43 -13.85
N GLN A 627 -22.23 -25.56 -12.91
CA GLN A 627 -23.17 -25.90 -11.83
C GLN A 627 -24.39 -24.96 -11.85
N ILE A 628 -25.58 -25.54 -11.83
CA ILE A 628 -26.85 -24.85 -11.63
C ILE A 628 -27.48 -25.47 -10.39
N ALA A 629 -27.33 -24.82 -9.23
CA ALA A 629 -27.81 -25.36 -7.96
C ALA A 629 -29.35 -25.35 -7.86
N GLN A 630 -30.00 -24.40 -8.54
CA GLN A 630 -31.45 -24.27 -8.68
C GLN A 630 -31.76 -23.66 -10.05
N GLY A 631 -32.82 -24.14 -10.71
CA GLY A 631 -33.17 -23.78 -12.08
C GLY A 631 -32.96 -24.95 -13.05
N GLY A 632 -32.84 -24.66 -14.34
CA GLY A 632 -32.62 -25.67 -15.38
C GLY A 632 -31.69 -25.18 -16.48
N LEU A 633 -31.07 -26.13 -17.19
CA LEU A 633 -30.32 -25.88 -18.41
C LEU A 633 -31.22 -26.19 -19.62
N LYS A 634 -31.39 -25.21 -20.50
CA LYS A 634 -31.98 -25.43 -21.82
C LYS A 634 -30.95 -25.06 -22.89
N GLU A 635 -30.82 -25.93 -23.88
CA GLU A 635 -30.03 -25.71 -25.08
C GLU A 635 -30.94 -25.97 -26.30
N THR A 636 -30.73 -25.26 -27.39
CA THR A 636 -31.53 -25.43 -28.62
C THR A 636 -30.58 -25.24 -29.79
N ILE A 637 -30.36 -26.32 -30.54
CA ILE A 637 -29.41 -26.39 -31.65
C ILE A 637 -30.22 -26.84 -32.88
N ALA A 638 -30.13 -26.08 -33.96
CA ALA A 638 -30.94 -26.31 -35.17
C ALA A 638 -30.38 -27.40 -36.09
N LEU A 639 -29.07 -27.70 -35.97
CA LEU A 639 -28.35 -28.71 -36.73
C LEU A 639 -27.76 -29.74 -35.75
N THR A 640 -26.44 -29.97 -35.78
CA THR A 640 -25.78 -31.03 -35.00
C THR A 640 -25.40 -30.60 -33.60
N ARG A 641 -25.61 -31.48 -32.61
CA ARG A 641 -25.03 -31.40 -31.26
C ARG A 641 -24.16 -32.63 -31.02
N ASP A 642 -22.85 -32.47 -31.19
CA ASP A 642 -21.86 -33.52 -30.92
C ASP A 642 -21.32 -33.44 -29.49
N THR A 643 -20.98 -34.60 -28.93
CA THR A 643 -20.24 -34.71 -27.66
C THR A 643 -19.23 -35.84 -27.79
N THR A 644 -17.97 -35.60 -27.46
CA THR A 644 -16.89 -36.61 -27.50
C THR A 644 -16.08 -36.57 -26.22
N ALA A 645 -15.96 -37.71 -25.54
CA ALA A 645 -15.11 -37.91 -24.37
C ALA A 645 -14.79 -39.40 -24.22
N ASN A 646 -13.69 -39.74 -23.54
CA ASN A 646 -13.35 -41.13 -23.22
C ASN A 646 -14.42 -41.82 -22.35
N VAL A 647 -15.13 -41.04 -21.53
CA VAL A 647 -16.26 -41.50 -20.71
C VAL A 647 -17.33 -40.41 -20.72
N ILE A 648 -18.56 -40.76 -21.07
CA ILE A 648 -19.74 -39.88 -20.97
C ILE A 648 -20.67 -40.47 -19.91
N ASN A 649 -20.84 -39.75 -18.79
CA ASN A 649 -21.70 -40.17 -17.69
C ASN A 649 -22.98 -39.33 -17.66
N THR A 650 -24.12 -39.90 -18.05
CA THR A 650 -25.44 -39.27 -17.88
C THR A 650 -26.19 -39.93 -16.74
N LYS A 651 -26.62 -39.13 -15.75
CA LYS A 651 -27.38 -39.59 -14.58
C LYS A 651 -28.53 -38.63 -14.32
N ALA A 652 -29.74 -39.16 -14.24
CA ALA A 652 -30.86 -38.48 -13.60
C ALA A 652 -31.09 -39.16 -12.23
N ILE A 653 -31.15 -38.35 -11.18
CA ILE A 653 -31.20 -38.82 -9.79
C ILE A 653 -32.41 -38.15 -9.13
N ALA A 654 -33.25 -38.93 -8.46
CA ALA A 654 -34.34 -38.38 -7.68
C ALA A 654 -33.77 -37.55 -6.51
N SER A 655 -34.29 -36.34 -6.33
CA SER A 655 -33.83 -35.41 -5.29
C SER A 655 -35.00 -34.56 -4.78
N LYS A 656 -34.72 -33.60 -3.88
CA LYS A 656 -35.72 -32.59 -3.46
C LYS A 656 -36.24 -31.73 -4.62
N ALA A 657 -35.56 -31.70 -5.77
CA ALA A 657 -36.01 -30.99 -6.96
C ALA A 657 -36.99 -31.80 -7.85
N GLY A 658 -37.17 -33.10 -7.60
CA GLY A 658 -38.06 -33.97 -8.37
C GLY A 658 -37.50 -35.37 -8.65
N PRO A 659 -38.26 -36.23 -9.36
CA PRO A 659 -37.81 -37.56 -9.77
C PRO A 659 -36.69 -37.47 -10.82
N GLY A 660 -35.80 -38.45 -10.82
CA GLY A 660 -34.78 -38.60 -11.86
C GLY A 660 -35.35 -39.30 -13.08
N MET A 661 -35.44 -38.62 -14.22
CA MET A 661 -35.79 -39.20 -15.52
C MET A 661 -34.74 -38.82 -16.57
N GLN A 662 -34.25 -39.81 -17.33
CA GLN A 662 -33.55 -39.59 -18.59
C GLN A 662 -34.49 -40.02 -19.72
N SER A 663 -34.68 -39.19 -20.74
CA SER A 663 -35.50 -39.50 -21.90
C SER A 663 -34.74 -39.18 -23.18
N HIS A 664 -34.91 -40.05 -24.18
CA HIS A 664 -34.42 -39.85 -25.55
C HIS A 664 -35.63 -39.94 -26.46
N GLN A 665 -35.85 -38.92 -27.29
CA GLN A 665 -36.96 -38.84 -28.23
C GLN A 665 -36.43 -38.28 -29.55
N ALA A 666 -36.78 -38.93 -30.66
CA ALA A 666 -36.46 -38.50 -32.01
C ALA A 666 -37.66 -38.75 -32.93
N SER A 667 -37.79 -37.96 -33.99
CA SER A 667 -38.79 -38.15 -35.04
C SER A 667 -38.46 -39.33 -35.96
N ASP A 668 -37.19 -39.46 -36.35
CA ASP A 668 -36.77 -40.34 -37.44
C ASP A 668 -36.04 -41.60 -36.95
N GLY A 669 -35.28 -41.49 -35.85
CA GLY A 669 -34.70 -42.65 -35.18
C GLY A 669 -33.68 -42.34 -34.09
N ILE A 670 -33.31 -43.39 -33.35
CA ILE A 670 -32.28 -43.40 -32.30
C ILE A 670 -31.33 -44.56 -32.60
N GLU A 671 -30.02 -44.33 -32.62
CA GLU A 671 -29.01 -45.40 -32.71
C GLU A 671 -28.09 -45.39 -31.48
N HIS A 672 -27.85 -46.57 -30.92
CA HIS A 672 -26.80 -46.84 -29.93
C HIS A 672 -25.83 -47.88 -30.50
N ARG A 673 -24.53 -47.56 -30.55
CA ARG A 673 -23.51 -48.37 -31.23
C ARG A 673 -22.29 -48.60 -30.34
N VAL A 674 -21.81 -49.84 -30.32
CA VAL A 674 -20.56 -50.29 -29.67
C VAL A 674 -19.88 -51.31 -30.59
N GLY A 675 -18.95 -50.83 -31.44
CA GLY A 675 -18.32 -51.66 -32.47
C GLY A 675 -19.35 -52.26 -33.44
N GLU A 676 -19.35 -53.59 -33.58
CA GLU A 676 -20.32 -54.37 -34.36
C GLU A 676 -21.70 -54.49 -33.69
N GLY A 677 -21.83 -54.09 -32.42
CA GLY A 677 -23.10 -54.05 -31.70
C GLY A 677 -23.88 -52.78 -32.02
N VAL A 678 -25.12 -52.91 -32.49
CA VAL A 678 -25.99 -51.79 -32.84
C VAL A 678 -27.41 -52.04 -32.34
N VAL A 679 -28.01 -51.04 -31.71
CA VAL A 679 -29.46 -50.96 -31.44
C VAL A 679 -29.99 -49.74 -32.17
N THR A 680 -30.89 -49.93 -33.13
CA THR A 680 -31.54 -48.88 -33.89
C THR A 680 -33.04 -48.90 -33.62
N MET A 681 -33.62 -47.76 -33.25
CA MET A 681 -35.06 -47.56 -33.13
C MET A 681 -35.51 -46.58 -34.22
N THR A 682 -36.57 -46.91 -34.92
CA THR A 682 -37.24 -46.08 -35.94
C THR A 682 -38.75 -46.07 -35.65
N PRO A 683 -39.55 -45.17 -36.27
CA PRO A 683 -41.01 -45.20 -36.15
C PRO A 683 -41.65 -46.56 -36.46
N ASP A 684 -41.05 -47.33 -37.37
CA ASP A 684 -41.60 -48.61 -37.84
C ASP A 684 -40.99 -49.85 -37.17
N SER A 685 -39.82 -49.73 -36.51
CA SER A 685 -39.09 -50.91 -36.02
C SER A 685 -38.08 -50.65 -34.91
N ILE A 686 -37.79 -51.70 -34.13
CA ILE A 686 -36.62 -51.81 -33.25
C ILE A 686 -35.73 -52.92 -33.80
N LYS A 687 -34.49 -52.59 -34.16
CA LYS A 687 -33.49 -53.52 -34.66
C LYS A 687 -32.32 -53.64 -33.68
N LEU A 688 -31.93 -54.85 -33.33
CA LEU A 688 -30.70 -55.17 -32.64
C LEU A 688 -29.79 -55.95 -33.60
N THR A 689 -28.49 -55.68 -33.59
CA THR A 689 -27.51 -56.35 -34.45
C THR A 689 -26.20 -56.53 -33.70
N PHE A 690 -25.57 -57.69 -33.87
CA PHE A 690 -24.22 -57.95 -33.38
C PHE A 690 -23.51 -58.88 -34.37
N GLY A 691 -22.62 -58.32 -35.18
CA GLY A 691 -21.98 -59.03 -36.29
C GLY A 691 -23.05 -59.62 -37.25
N PRO A 692 -23.04 -60.94 -37.52
CA PRO A 692 -24.01 -61.58 -38.41
C PRO A 692 -25.41 -61.77 -37.81
N SER A 693 -25.59 -61.59 -36.50
CA SER A 693 -26.86 -61.86 -35.81
C SER A 693 -27.72 -60.60 -35.74
N THR A 694 -29.01 -60.73 -36.06
CA THR A 694 -29.99 -59.63 -36.09
C THR A 694 -31.33 -60.03 -35.44
N ILE A 695 -31.91 -59.10 -34.69
CA ILE A 695 -33.30 -59.16 -34.20
C ILE A 695 -34.03 -57.92 -34.75
N VAL A 696 -35.19 -58.10 -35.39
CA VAL A 696 -36.07 -56.98 -35.81
C VAL A 696 -37.45 -57.17 -35.22
N ILE A 697 -37.94 -56.16 -34.51
CA ILE A 697 -39.31 -56.06 -34.00
C ILE A 697 -40.01 -54.96 -34.81
N ASN A 698 -41.13 -55.27 -35.44
CA ASN A 698 -41.95 -54.30 -36.18
C ASN A 698 -43.44 -54.69 -36.13
N ALA A 699 -44.32 -53.92 -36.79
CA ALA A 699 -45.76 -54.18 -36.82
C ALA A 699 -46.16 -55.56 -37.37
N ASN A 700 -45.29 -56.23 -38.15
CA ASN A 700 -45.54 -57.56 -38.72
C ASN A 700 -45.03 -58.71 -37.82
N GLY A 701 -44.26 -58.42 -36.77
CA GLY A 701 -43.79 -59.42 -35.79
C GLY A 701 -42.33 -59.27 -35.36
N ILE A 702 -41.76 -60.37 -34.86
CA ILE A 702 -40.36 -60.47 -34.45
C ILE A 702 -39.62 -61.41 -35.42
N TYR A 703 -38.56 -60.89 -36.04
CA TYR A 703 -37.68 -61.62 -36.95
C TYR A 703 -36.33 -61.84 -36.27
N LEU A 704 -35.82 -63.06 -36.36
CA LEU A 704 -34.52 -63.48 -35.83
C LEU A 704 -33.69 -64.05 -36.98
N ASP A 705 -32.47 -63.56 -37.14
CA ASP A 705 -31.51 -64.03 -38.13
C ASP A 705 -30.11 -64.14 -37.50
N GLY A 706 -29.31 -65.10 -37.93
CA GLY A 706 -27.97 -65.35 -37.41
C GLY A 706 -27.57 -66.83 -37.40
N PRO A 707 -26.28 -67.14 -37.12
CA PRO A 707 -25.72 -68.48 -37.31
C PRO A 707 -26.35 -69.59 -36.46
N VAL A 708 -26.85 -69.26 -35.27
CA VAL A 708 -27.58 -70.16 -34.36
C VAL A 708 -28.67 -69.37 -33.66
N ILE A 709 -29.91 -69.87 -33.71
CA ILE A 709 -31.07 -69.27 -33.03
C ILE A 709 -31.58 -70.24 -31.96
N HIS A 710 -31.66 -69.77 -30.72
CA HIS A 710 -32.22 -70.53 -29.61
C HIS A 710 -33.49 -69.85 -29.09
N LEU A 711 -34.63 -70.51 -29.30
CA LEU A 711 -35.94 -70.11 -28.77
C LEU A 711 -36.34 -71.06 -27.65
N ASN A 712 -36.66 -70.49 -26.48
CA ASN A 712 -37.29 -71.17 -25.34
C ASN A 712 -36.59 -72.44 -24.78
N ARG A 713 -35.32 -72.69 -25.12
CA ARG A 713 -34.51 -73.75 -24.49
C ARG A 713 -34.00 -73.32 -23.11
N GLY A 714 -34.89 -73.33 -22.13
CA GLY A 714 -34.49 -73.37 -20.72
C GLY A 714 -33.98 -74.77 -20.37
N SER A 715 -32.70 -74.90 -20.03
CA SER A 715 -32.14 -76.12 -19.43
C SER A 715 -32.60 -76.21 -17.97
N ALA A 716 -33.82 -76.70 -17.75
CA ALA A 716 -34.39 -76.92 -16.43
C ALA A 716 -33.76 -78.14 -15.74
N GLN A 717 -32.52 -78.00 -15.28
CA GLN A 717 -32.04 -78.71 -14.09
C GLN A 717 -32.59 -77.98 -12.87
N SER A 718 -33.00 -78.70 -11.81
CA SER A 718 -33.25 -78.02 -10.53
C SER A 718 -31.93 -77.49 -9.97
N ALA A 719 -31.97 -76.43 -9.15
CA ALA A 719 -30.76 -75.83 -8.60
C ALA A 719 -29.93 -76.87 -7.81
N GLU A 720 -30.61 -77.79 -7.13
CA GLU A 720 -30.00 -78.90 -6.38
C GLU A 720 -29.31 -79.90 -7.29
N GLN A 721 -29.87 -80.20 -8.47
CA GLN A 721 -29.25 -81.11 -9.45
C GLN A 721 -28.04 -80.49 -10.13
N ALA A 722 -28.10 -79.21 -10.48
CA ALA A 722 -26.96 -78.48 -11.02
C ALA A 722 -25.81 -78.43 -10.01
N LEU A 723 -26.09 -78.02 -8.77
CA LEU A 723 -25.11 -77.96 -7.69
C LEU A 723 -24.54 -79.34 -7.32
N ALA A 724 -25.34 -80.40 -7.34
CA ALA A 724 -24.85 -81.76 -7.08
C ALA A 724 -23.85 -82.25 -8.14
N LEU A 725 -24.08 -81.94 -9.43
CA LEU A 725 -23.13 -82.29 -10.50
C LEU A 725 -21.85 -81.44 -10.41
N GLU A 726 -21.99 -80.14 -10.16
CA GLU A 726 -20.86 -79.21 -10.00
C GLU A 726 -19.98 -79.62 -8.80
N TRP A 727 -20.58 -79.81 -7.63
CA TRP A 727 -19.87 -80.21 -6.42
C TRP A 727 -19.20 -81.58 -6.57
N ALA A 728 -19.86 -82.57 -7.19
CA ALA A 728 -19.25 -83.87 -7.44
C ALA A 728 -18.03 -83.79 -8.37
N ALA A 729 -18.06 -82.93 -9.39
CA ALA A 729 -16.94 -82.72 -10.30
C ALA A 729 -15.76 -82.01 -9.61
N GLU A 730 -16.02 -81.03 -8.76
CA GLU A 730 -15.01 -80.34 -7.95
C GLU A 730 -14.37 -81.28 -6.93
N GLN A 731 -15.16 -82.05 -6.18
CA GLN A 731 -14.65 -83.01 -5.20
C GLN A 731 -13.82 -84.11 -5.86
N ALA A 732 -14.20 -84.59 -7.05
CA ALA A 732 -13.39 -85.53 -7.82
C ALA A 732 -12.03 -84.92 -8.26
N THR A 733 -12.02 -83.63 -8.63
CA THR A 733 -10.80 -82.90 -9.02
C THR A 733 -9.88 -82.68 -7.82
N ILE A 734 -10.44 -82.29 -6.66
CA ILE A 734 -9.72 -82.20 -5.37
C ILE A 734 -9.12 -83.55 -4.98
N ALA A 735 -9.90 -84.64 -5.05
CA ALA A 735 -9.42 -85.97 -4.69
C ALA A 735 -8.23 -86.41 -5.58
N LYS A 736 -8.28 -86.13 -6.88
CA LYS A 736 -7.15 -86.35 -7.80
C LYS A 736 -5.91 -85.53 -7.39
N GLY A 737 -6.10 -84.28 -6.98
CA GLY A 737 -5.02 -83.41 -6.51
C GLY A 737 -4.40 -83.83 -5.18
N LEU A 738 -5.22 -84.21 -4.19
CA LEU A 738 -4.77 -84.72 -2.89
C LEU A 738 -4.01 -86.05 -2.99
N ALA A 739 -4.30 -86.86 -4.01
CA ALA A 739 -3.58 -88.09 -4.32
C ALA A 739 -2.28 -87.88 -5.12
N SER A 740 -1.96 -86.66 -5.55
CA SER A 740 -0.73 -86.37 -6.31
C SER A 740 0.52 -86.59 -5.45
N PRO A 741 1.61 -87.17 -5.99
CA PRO A 741 2.88 -87.23 -5.27
C PRO A 741 3.48 -85.84 -5.00
N ASP A 742 3.20 -84.87 -5.88
CA ASP A 742 3.71 -83.51 -5.77
C ASP A 742 3.12 -82.76 -4.55
N PRO A 743 3.98 -82.27 -3.62
CA PRO A 743 3.53 -81.44 -2.50
C PRO A 743 2.79 -80.16 -2.91
N ALA A 744 3.14 -79.53 -4.05
CA ALA A 744 2.48 -78.31 -4.49
C ALA A 744 1.04 -78.60 -4.95
N THR A 745 0.85 -79.61 -5.79
CA THR A 745 -0.48 -80.06 -6.26
C THR A 745 -1.37 -80.47 -5.09
N ARG A 746 -0.82 -81.15 -4.07
CA ARG A 746 -1.56 -81.47 -2.84
C ARG A 746 -1.92 -80.23 -2.02
N ALA A 747 -1.05 -79.23 -1.96
CA ALA A 747 -1.34 -77.96 -1.30
C ALA A 747 -2.42 -77.16 -2.05
N ALA A 748 -2.37 -77.09 -3.38
CA ALA A 748 -3.40 -76.48 -4.22
C ALA A 748 -4.75 -77.19 -4.05
N ALA A 749 -4.77 -78.52 -3.98
CA ALA A 749 -5.99 -79.30 -3.75
C ALA A 749 -6.60 -79.08 -2.36
N ALA A 750 -5.77 -79.07 -1.31
CA ALA A 750 -6.21 -78.75 0.05
C ALA A 750 -6.72 -77.30 0.15
N LYS A 751 -6.08 -76.36 -0.57
CA LYS A 751 -6.49 -74.96 -0.65
C LYS A 751 -7.84 -74.81 -1.35
N LEU A 752 -8.05 -75.42 -2.52
CA LEU A 752 -9.33 -75.41 -3.21
C LEU A 752 -10.45 -76.02 -2.35
N ALA A 753 -10.19 -77.15 -1.69
CA ALA A 753 -11.15 -77.75 -0.76
C ALA A 753 -11.55 -76.80 0.38
N SER A 754 -10.60 -76.03 0.91
CA SER A 754 -10.84 -75.02 1.94
C SER A 754 -11.63 -73.82 1.41
N SER A 755 -11.32 -73.35 0.19
CA SER A 755 -12.00 -72.24 -0.46
C SER A 755 -13.45 -72.58 -0.85
N LEU A 756 -13.72 -73.79 -1.36
CA LEU A 756 -15.09 -74.25 -1.66
C LEU A 756 -15.93 -74.44 -0.40
N LYS A 757 -15.35 -75.03 0.66
CA LYS A 757 -16.01 -75.09 1.97
C LYS A 757 -16.35 -73.68 2.47
N ALA A 758 -15.41 -72.75 2.39
CA ALA A 758 -15.62 -71.36 2.79
C ALA A 758 -16.70 -70.66 1.94
N GLN A 759 -16.75 -70.88 0.63
CA GLN A 759 -17.79 -70.32 -0.25
C GLN A 759 -19.20 -70.76 0.16
N GLN A 760 -19.39 -72.04 0.53
CA GLN A 760 -20.69 -72.51 1.03
C GLN A 760 -21.01 -71.95 2.43
N LEU A 761 -20.01 -71.87 3.32
CA LEU A 761 -20.18 -71.30 4.66
C LEU A 761 -20.41 -69.78 4.65
N ALA A 762 -19.93 -69.06 3.62
CA ALA A 762 -20.25 -67.65 3.38
C ALA A 762 -21.73 -67.46 3.04
N LYS A 763 -22.32 -68.33 2.19
CA LYS A 763 -23.77 -68.32 1.90
C LYS A 763 -24.61 -68.51 3.16
N LEU A 764 -24.18 -69.37 4.09
CA LEU A 764 -24.86 -69.53 5.39
C LEU A 764 -24.68 -68.31 6.32
N ALA A 765 -23.49 -67.68 6.30
CA ALA A 765 -23.19 -66.46 7.06
C ALA A 765 -23.90 -65.20 6.51
N ASP A 766 -24.35 -65.21 5.25
CA ASP A 766 -25.25 -64.20 4.69
C ASP A 766 -26.73 -64.54 4.97
N HIS A 767 -27.16 -65.78 4.74
CA HIS A 767 -28.54 -66.21 4.94
C HIS A 767 -29.03 -66.07 6.39
N VAL A 768 -28.15 -66.21 7.39
CA VAL A 768 -28.51 -66.03 8.82
C VAL A 768 -29.06 -64.63 9.16
N TYR A 769 -28.82 -63.62 8.30
CA TYR A 769 -29.44 -62.30 8.42
C TYR A 769 -30.91 -62.26 7.93
N HIS A 770 -31.32 -63.24 7.12
CA HIS A 770 -32.59 -63.31 6.41
C HIS A 770 -33.27 -64.69 6.58
N PRO A 771 -33.48 -65.20 7.82
CA PRO A 771 -33.91 -66.59 8.07
C PRO A 771 -35.32 -66.97 7.58
N ASN A 772 -36.07 -66.01 7.01
CA ASN A 772 -37.37 -66.24 6.38
C ASN A 772 -37.27 -66.56 4.88
N ASP A 773 -36.11 -66.33 4.27
CA ASP A 773 -35.85 -66.70 2.88
C ASP A 773 -35.63 -68.22 2.75
N PRO A 774 -35.73 -68.81 1.55
CA PRO A 774 -35.37 -70.21 1.34
C PRO A 774 -33.87 -70.43 1.62
N PRO A 775 -33.50 -71.49 2.37
CA PRO A 775 -32.10 -71.76 2.68
C PRO A 775 -31.27 -71.98 1.41
N PRO A 776 -29.96 -71.68 1.43
CA PRO A 776 -29.11 -71.84 0.25
C PRO A 776 -29.17 -73.26 -0.31
N THR A 777 -29.22 -73.37 -1.64
CA THR A 777 -29.35 -74.65 -2.35
C THR A 777 -28.37 -75.70 -1.81
N GLY A 778 -28.89 -76.90 -1.53
CA GLY A 778 -28.14 -77.99 -0.89
C GLY A 778 -28.19 -78.01 0.64
N TRP A 779 -28.80 -77.02 1.31
CA TRP A 779 -28.92 -76.96 2.77
C TRP A 779 -30.38 -76.97 3.24
N LYS A 780 -30.65 -77.66 4.36
CA LYS A 780 -31.91 -77.60 5.11
C LYS A 780 -31.70 -76.87 6.43
N MET A 781 -32.46 -75.82 6.69
CA MET A 781 -32.49 -75.19 8.02
C MET A 781 -33.24 -76.09 9.03
N ALA A 782 -32.64 -76.34 10.19
CA ALA A 782 -33.12 -77.27 11.22
C ALA A 782 -33.28 -76.64 12.62
N SER A 783 -33.03 -75.33 12.77
CA SER A 783 -33.14 -74.60 14.05
C SER A 783 -34.51 -74.71 14.74
N ASN A 784 -35.57 -74.93 13.96
CA ASN A 784 -36.95 -75.08 14.44
C ASN A 784 -37.44 -76.55 14.48
N ASP A 785 -36.53 -77.52 14.32
CA ASP A 785 -36.81 -78.96 14.25
C ASP A 785 -36.21 -79.66 15.50
N PRO A 786 -37.00 -79.86 16.59
CA PRO A 786 -36.46 -80.36 17.86
C PRO A 786 -35.86 -81.77 17.77
N GLU A 787 -36.36 -82.62 16.86
CA GLU A 787 -35.81 -83.98 16.69
C GLU A 787 -34.50 -83.95 15.88
N ALA A 788 -34.35 -83.06 14.90
CA ALA A 788 -33.08 -82.86 14.22
C ALA A 788 -31.98 -82.29 15.15
N LEU A 789 -32.34 -81.42 16.10
CA LEU A 789 -31.40 -80.78 17.03
C LEU A 789 -30.95 -81.67 18.20
N LYS A 790 -31.77 -82.66 18.57
CA LYS A 790 -31.53 -83.62 19.66
C LYS A 790 -30.22 -84.39 19.53
N ALA A 791 -29.80 -84.70 18.29
CA ALA A 791 -28.52 -85.35 18.00
C ALA A 791 -27.29 -84.47 18.35
N PHE A 792 -27.49 -83.17 18.55
CA PHE A 792 -26.46 -82.17 18.82
C PHE A 792 -26.53 -81.61 20.25
N GLY A 793 -27.47 -82.07 21.08
CA GLY A 793 -27.71 -81.52 22.42
C GLY A 793 -28.40 -80.15 22.44
N LEU A 794 -28.80 -79.63 21.29
CA LEU A 794 -29.36 -78.29 21.12
C LEU A 794 -30.90 -78.32 21.12
N LYS A 795 -31.52 -77.16 21.37
CA LYS A 795 -32.98 -76.94 21.32
C LYS A 795 -33.30 -75.66 20.54
N PRO A 796 -34.51 -75.49 19.97
CA PRO A 796 -34.84 -74.30 19.18
C PRO A 796 -34.61 -72.96 19.91
N SER A 797 -34.82 -72.93 21.24
CA SER A 797 -34.60 -71.73 22.05
C SER A 797 -33.12 -71.40 22.32
N ASP A 798 -32.17 -72.15 21.76
CA ASP A 798 -30.76 -71.76 21.74
C ASP A 798 -30.44 -70.80 20.59
N PHE A 799 -31.19 -70.89 19.48
CA PHE A 799 -30.90 -70.20 18.22
C PHE A 799 -31.36 -68.74 18.19
N GLU A 800 -32.48 -68.43 18.83
CA GLU A 800 -33.05 -67.09 18.98
C GLU A 800 -33.40 -66.82 20.45
N LYS A 801 -33.25 -65.57 20.92
CA LYS A 801 -33.60 -65.18 22.29
C LYS A 801 -34.65 -64.07 22.29
N THR A 802 -35.78 -64.32 22.95
CA THR A 802 -36.89 -63.37 23.03
C THR A 802 -36.44 -62.04 23.65
N GLY A 803 -36.55 -60.95 22.88
CA GLY A 803 -36.23 -59.60 23.36
C GLY A 803 -34.79 -59.12 23.11
N SER A 804 -33.99 -59.85 22.33
CA SER A 804 -32.70 -59.36 21.81
C SER A 804 -32.57 -59.56 20.30
N ASN A 805 -31.62 -58.89 19.67
CA ASN A 805 -31.24 -59.13 18.27
C ASN A 805 -30.31 -60.36 18.07
N PHE A 806 -30.10 -61.20 19.10
CA PHE A 806 -29.31 -62.43 18.98
C PHE A 806 -30.01 -63.42 18.04
N GLY A 807 -29.31 -63.80 16.96
CA GLY A 807 -29.77 -64.81 16.03
C GLY A 807 -28.64 -65.76 15.63
N SER A 808 -28.97 -67.02 15.49
CA SER A 808 -28.14 -68.06 14.88
C SER A 808 -29.06 -69.09 14.23
N GLN A 809 -28.56 -69.89 13.29
CA GLN A 809 -29.35 -70.91 12.61
C GLN A 809 -28.50 -72.17 12.40
N MET A 810 -29.10 -73.35 12.57
CA MET A 810 -28.50 -74.65 12.27
C MET A 810 -28.90 -75.10 10.88
N TYR A 811 -27.91 -75.43 10.05
CA TYR A 811 -28.09 -75.92 8.68
C TYR A 811 -27.54 -77.35 8.57
N ILE A 812 -28.36 -78.25 8.03
CA ILE A 812 -27.97 -79.63 7.72
C ILE A 812 -27.71 -79.71 6.20
N PRO A 813 -26.54 -80.20 5.75
CA PRO A 813 -26.27 -80.40 4.34
C PRO A 813 -27.12 -81.57 3.80
N ASP A 814 -27.64 -81.45 2.56
CA ASP A 814 -28.27 -82.58 1.87
C ASP A 814 -27.18 -83.55 1.36
N PRO A 815 -27.14 -84.81 1.82
CA PRO A 815 -26.18 -85.80 1.35
C PRO A 815 -26.26 -86.06 -0.16
N LYS A 816 -27.38 -85.75 -0.82
CA LYS A 816 -27.54 -85.86 -2.28
C LYS A 816 -26.77 -84.79 -3.06
N VAL A 817 -26.41 -83.68 -2.42
CA VAL A 817 -25.67 -82.57 -3.02
C VAL A 817 -24.20 -82.61 -2.58
N PHE A 818 -23.96 -82.72 -1.28
CA PHE A 818 -22.63 -82.58 -0.71
C PHE A 818 -21.95 -83.91 -0.32
N GLY A 819 -22.66 -85.04 -0.34
CA GLY A 819 -22.17 -86.29 0.26
C GLY A 819 -21.76 -86.08 1.72
N ASP A 820 -20.66 -86.71 2.14
CA ASP A 820 -20.08 -86.56 3.48
C ASP A 820 -19.08 -85.39 3.61
N SER A 821 -18.94 -84.54 2.57
CA SER A 821 -17.89 -83.50 2.51
C SER A 821 -18.18 -82.24 3.32
N MET A 822 -19.45 -81.98 3.62
CA MET A 822 -19.90 -80.85 4.44
C MET A 822 -20.55 -81.35 5.73
N LYS A 823 -20.36 -80.62 6.83
CA LYS A 823 -20.96 -80.93 8.11
C LYS A 823 -22.22 -80.10 8.38
N PRO A 824 -23.13 -80.58 9.24
CA PRO A 824 -24.06 -79.72 9.96
C PRO A 824 -23.34 -78.46 10.49
N THR A 825 -23.89 -77.28 10.24
CA THR A 825 -23.23 -76.00 10.52
C THR A 825 -24.14 -75.06 11.28
N VAL A 826 -23.65 -74.49 12.39
CA VAL A 826 -24.30 -73.37 13.08
C VAL A 826 -23.73 -72.05 12.56
N ALA A 827 -24.56 -71.23 11.91
CA ALA A 827 -24.20 -69.86 11.53
C ALA A 827 -24.70 -68.86 12.58
N PHE A 828 -23.88 -67.86 12.91
CA PHE A 828 -24.24 -66.77 13.82
C PHE A 828 -24.46 -65.45 13.05
N LYS A 829 -25.55 -64.76 13.38
CA LYS A 829 -25.90 -63.45 12.84
C LYS A 829 -24.92 -62.39 13.36
N GLY A 830 -24.45 -61.54 12.44
CA GLY A 830 -23.61 -60.39 12.78
C GLY A 830 -24.38 -59.08 12.89
N THR A 831 -23.62 -57.98 12.98
CA THR A 831 -24.16 -56.63 13.17
C THR A 831 -25.08 -56.20 12.02
N GLN A 832 -26.31 -55.75 12.33
CA GLN A 832 -27.24 -55.15 11.35
C GLN A 832 -27.28 -53.62 11.41
N GLN A 833 -26.95 -53.01 12.55
CA GLN A 833 -26.91 -51.55 12.70
C GLN A 833 -25.57 -51.12 13.30
N LEU A 834 -24.92 -50.13 12.69
CA LEU A 834 -23.59 -49.64 13.11
C LEU A 834 -23.56 -49.07 14.54
N PHE A 835 -24.71 -48.69 15.10
CA PHE A 835 -24.87 -48.27 16.49
C PHE A 835 -26.13 -48.93 17.06
N GLY A 836 -25.95 -49.82 18.04
CA GLY A 836 -27.04 -50.61 18.61
C GLY A 836 -26.57 -51.75 19.52
N GLU A 837 -27.48 -52.68 19.83
CA GLU A 837 -27.26 -53.81 20.74
C GLU A 837 -26.05 -54.69 20.32
N ASP A 838 -25.93 -54.98 19.02
CA ASP A 838 -24.83 -55.74 18.42
C ASP A 838 -23.45 -55.14 18.75
N MET A 839 -23.29 -53.83 18.53
CA MET A 839 -22.02 -53.14 18.77
C MET A 839 -21.69 -53.06 20.28
N SER A 840 -22.71 -52.93 21.13
CA SER A 840 -22.53 -52.96 22.59
C SER A 840 -22.02 -54.32 23.09
N ASN A 841 -22.54 -55.43 22.56
CA ASN A 841 -22.03 -56.78 22.87
C ASN A 841 -20.56 -56.94 22.45
N ASN A 842 -20.19 -56.44 21.26
CA ASN A 842 -18.82 -56.54 20.75
C ASN A 842 -17.82 -55.72 21.58
N MET A 843 -18.21 -54.50 21.98
CA MET A 843 -17.37 -53.64 22.82
C MET A 843 -17.28 -54.13 24.27
N ALA A 844 -18.39 -54.61 24.85
CA ALA A 844 -18.40 -55.19 26.19
C ALA A 844 -17.48 -56.41 26.29
N GLN A 845 -17.61 -57.35 25.36
CA GLN A 845 -16.77 -58.54 25.30
C GLN A 845 -15.29 -58.21 25.02
N GLY A 846 -15.00 -57.25 24.15
CA GLY A 846 -13.62 -56.81 23.91
C GLY A 846 -12.92 -56.32 25.19
N LEU A 847 -13.66 -55.61 26.05
CA LEU A 847 -13.20 -55.11 27.35
C LEU A 847 -13.29 -56.14 28.50
N GLY A 848 -13.66 -57.40 28.24
CA GLY A 848 -13.82 -58.43 29.26
C GLY A 848 -15.08 -58.29 30.15
N ALA A 849 -16.04 -57.44 29.76
CA ALA A 849 -17.32 -57.28 30.44
C ALA A 849 -18.35 -58.32 29.98
N ASP A 850 -19.50 -58.39 30.66
CA ASP A 850 -20.58 -59.33 30.29
C ASP A 850 -21.22 -58.95 28.95
N ALA A 851 -21.34 -59.94 28.06
CA ALA A 851 -21.85 -59.80 26.71
C ALA A 851 -22.80 -60.98 26.40
N PRO A 852 -24.12 -60.80 26.55
CA PRO A 852 -25.11 -61.86 26.41
C PRO A 852 -25.01 -62.70 25.12
N TYR A 853 -24.54 -62.12 24.02
CA TYR A 853 -24.47 -62.85 22.74
C TYR A 853 -23.32 -63.87 22.75
N TYR A 854 -22.16 -63.47 23.27
CA TYR A 854 -21.02 -64.37 23.44
C TYR A 854 -21.30 -65.45 24.49
N ARG A 855 -22.05 -65.12 25.55
CA ARG A 855 -22.58 -66.11 26.50
C ARG A 855 -23.40 -67.20 25.80
N ASN A 856 -24.37 -66.82 24.96
CA ASN A 856 -25.18 -67.78 24.21
C ASN A 856 -24.36 -68.64 23.24
N ALA A 857 -23.39 -68.04 22.53
CA ALA A 857 -22.51 -68.77 21.62
C ALA A 857 -21.61 -69.78 22.35
N VAL A 858 -21.06 -69.41 23.52
CA VAL A 858 -20.30 -70.33 24.38
C VAL A 858 -21.21 -71.42 24.95
N THR A 859 -22.47 -71.14 25.30
CA THR A 859 -23.45 -72.16 25.70
C THR A 859 -23.69 -73.17 24.58
N ILE A 860 -23.96 -72.74 23.34
CA ILE A 860 -24.13 -73.63 22.18
C ILE A 860 -22.89 -74.53 21.98
N GLY A 861 -21.68 -73.97 22.10
CA GLY A 861 -20.44 -74.75 22.03
C GLY A 861 -20.31 -75.79 23.15
N LYS A 862 -20.63 -75.42 24.39
CA LYS A 862 -20.61 -76.33 25.55
C LYS A 862 -21.68 -77.42 25.50
N ASP A 863 -22.86 -77.13 24.96
CA ASP A 863 -23.95 -78.09 24.82
C ASP A 863 -23.59 -79.13 23.74
N LEU A 864 -22.96 -78.69 22.63
CA LEU A 864 -22.35 -79.57 21.62
C LEU A 864 -21.20 -80.44 22.19
N GLU A 865 -20.35 -79.88 23.05
CA GLU A 865 -19.30 -80.64 23.76
C GLU A 865 -19.89 -81.69 24.69
N SER A 866 -20.87 -81.29 25.50
CA SER A 866 -21.55 -82.16 26.46
C SER A 866 -22.32 -83.30 25.79
N ALA A 867 -22.81 -83.08 24.57
CA ALA A 867 -23.43 -84.10 23.72
C ALA A 867 -22.42 -84.98 22.96
N GLY A 868 -21.12 -84.67 23.01
CA GLY A 868 -20.09 -85.35 22.21
C GLY A 868 -20.16 -85.03 20.71
N ALA A 869 -20.88 -83.98 20.32
CA ALA A 869 -21.20 -83.62 18.94
C ALA A 869 -20.23 -82.60 18.31
N SER A 870 -19.33 -81.98 19.07
CA SER A 870 -18.41 -80.92 18.61
C SER A 870 -17.65 -81.22 17.32
N SER A 871 -17.16 -82.45 17.15
CA SER A 871 -16.39 -82.85 15.96
C SER A 871 -17.26 -83.02 14.71
N GLY A 872 -18.57 -83.17 14.87
CA GLY A 872 -19.57 -83.32 13.81
C GLY A 872 -20.23 -82.02 13.37
N VAL A 873 -19.90 -80.87 13.97
CA VAL A 873 -20.50 -79.56 13.66
C VAL A 873 -19.43 -78.53 13.30
N ASP A 874 -19.69 -77.73 12.26
CA ASP A 874 -18.90 -76.55 11.93
C ASP A 874 -19.60 -75.27 12.41
N PHE A 875 -18.84 -74.20 12.64
CA PHE A 875 -19.37 -72.87 12.94
C PHE A 875 -19.02 -71.85 11.85
N THR A 876 -19.93 -70.91 11.58
CA THR A 876 -19.67 -69.80 10.64
C THR A 876 -20.34 -68.51 11.10
N GLY A 877 -19.89 -67.39 10.56
CA GLY A 877 -20.50 -66.09 10.84
C GLY A 877 -19.68 -64.93 10.30
N HIS A 878 -20.37 -63.80 10.13
CA HIS A 878 -19.84 -62.57 9.59
C HIS A 878 -19.78 -61.47 10.66
N SER A 879 -18.74 -60.62 10.65
CA SER A 879 -18.59 -59.51 11.60
C SER A 879 -18.71 -59.99 13.05
N LEU A 880 -19.61 -59.41 13.88
CA LEU A 880 -19.92 -59.91 15.23
C LEU A 880 -20.20 -61.43 15.24
N GLY A 881 -20.93 -61.95 14.26
CA GLY A 881 -21.24 -63.38 14.13
C GLY A 881 -19.99 -64.24 13.93
N GLY A 882 -18.94 -63.70 13.30
CA GLY A 882 -17.64 -64.37 13.19
C GLY A 882 -16.92 -64.46 14.55
N GLY A 883 -17.06 -63.44 15.41
CA GLY A 883 -16.60 -63.50 16.81
C GLY A 883 -17.37 -64.54 17.62
N LEU A 884 -18.70 -64.59 17.48
CA LEU A 884 -19.57 -65.59 18.12
C LEU A 884 -19.23 -67.02 17.68
N ALA A 885 -19.05 -67.25 16.38
CA ALA A 885 -18.61 -68.53 15.82
C ALA A 885 -17.24 -68.96 16.38
N SER A 886 -16.30 -68.02 16.54
CA SER A 886 -15.00 -68.28 17.14
C SER A 886 -15.10 -68.69 18.61
N ALA A 887 -15.99 -68.03 19.38
CA ALA A 887 -16.25 -68.36 20.77
C ALA A 887 -16.88 -69.75 20.94
N ALA A 888 -17.86 -70.10 20.10
CA ALA A 888 -18.52 -71.40 20.11
C ALA A 888 -17.55 -72.54 19.73
N ALA A 889 -16.68 -72.31 18.75
CA ALA A 889 -15.64 -73.26 18.36
C ALA A 889 -14.60 -73.48 19.47
N GLN A 890 -14.09 -72.40 20.09
CA GLN A 890 -13.18 -72.52 21.23
C GLN A 890 -13.82 -73.15 22.47
N ALA A 891 -15.12 -72.95 22.70
CA ALA A 891 -15.83 -73.61 23.79
C ALA A 891 -15.98 -75.12 23.56
N SER A 892 -16.18 -75.55 22.31
CA SER A 892 -16.51 -76.93 21.94
C SER A 892 -15.33 -77.80 21.49
N GLY A 893 -14.20 -77.19 21.11
CA GLY A 893 -13.12 -77.85 20.37
C GLY A 893 -13.43 -78.08 18.88
N GLY A 894 -14.51 -77.48 18.35
CA GLY A 894 -14.95 -77.62 16.96
C GLY A 894 -14.12 -76.83 15.93
N SER A 895 -14.60 -76.82 14.69
CA SER A 895 -14.00 -76.05 13.59
C SER A 895 -14.88 -74.87 13.17
N ALA A 896 -14.27 -73.75 12.77
CA ALA A 896 -15.00 -72.58 12.28
C ALA A 896 -14.37 -71.95 11.03
N VAL A 897 -15.22 -71.37 10.19
CA VAL A 897 -14.81 -70.48 9.10
C VAL A 897 -15.54 -69.16 9.25
N THR A 898 -14.81 -68.06 9.38
CA THR A 898 -15.37 -66.75 9.77
C THR A 898 -15.01 -65.68 8.74
N PHE A 899 -15.85 -64.65 8.62
CA PHE A 899 -15.73 -63.62 7.58
C PHE A 899 -15.74 -62.20 8.16
N ASN A 900 -14.74 -61.38 7.82
CA ASN A 900 -14.54 -60.02 8.36
C ASN A 900 -14.78 -59.96 9.88
N ALA A 901 -14.26 -60.96 10.59
CA ALA A 901 -14.76 -61.35 11.91
C ALA A 901 -14.36 -60.35 13.01
N ALA A 902 -15.30 -60.08 13.92
CA ALA A 902 -14.98 -59.42 15.17
C ALA A 902 -13.99 -60.25 16.00
N GLY A 903 -13.17 -59.56 16.79
CA GLY A 903 -12.14 -60.21 17.60
C GLY A 903 -12.66 -60.92 18.85
N LEU A 904 -11.91 -61.90 19.32
CA LEU A 904 -12.23 -62.62 20.55
C LEU A 904 -11.19 -62.31 21.64
N ASN A 905 -11.64 -61.75 22.76
CA ASN A 905 -10.84 -61.60 23.96
C ASN A 905 -10.54 -63.02 24.53
N PRO A 906 -9.27 -63.36 24.87
CA PRO A 906 -8.90 -64.70 25.34
C PRO A 906 -9.69 -65.21 26.55
N GLU A 907 -10.23 -64.33 27.39
CA GLU A 907 -10.98 -64.72 28.60
C GLU A 907 -12.46 -65.01 28.33
N THR A 908 -13.02 -64.64 27.16
CA THR A 908 -14.46 -64.72 26.86
C THR A 908 -15.05 -66.13 27.06
N VAL A 909 -14.33 -67.19 26.71
CA VAL A 909 -14.82 -68.58 26.86
C VAL A 909 -14.84 -68.99 28.34
N ALA A 910 -13.78 -68.66 29.10
CA ALA A 910 -13.67 -68.94 30.52
C ALA A 910 -14.70 -68.16 31.35
N GLN A 911 -14.98 -66.91 30.96
CA GLN A 911 -15.96 -66.01 31.61
C GLN A 911 -17.38 -66.62 31.67
N TYR A 912 -17.78 -67.41 30.66
CA TYR A 912 -19.08 -68.10 30.64
C TYR A 912 -18.97 -69.59 31.04
N GLY A 913 -17.88 -69.95 31.72
CA GLY A 913 -17.63 -71.27 32.28
C GLY A 913 -17.40 -72.36 31.23
N GLY A 914 -16.92 -72.01 30.05
CA GLY A 914 -16.32 -72.98 29.11
C GLY A 914 -14.82 -73.11 29.35
N THR A 915 -14.23 -74.23 28.91
CA THR A 915 -12.77 -74.34 28.84
C THR A 915 -12.35 -73.95 27.43
N ALA A 916 -11.38 -73.04 27.27
CA ALA A 916 -10.89 -72.68 25.94
C ALA A 916 -10.07 -73.84 25.33
N GLN A 917 -10.61 -74.47 24.30
CA GLN A 917 -10.01 -75.59 23.58
C GLN A 917 -9.31 -75.13 22.29
N ALA A 918 -8.39 -75.97 21.81
CA ALA A 918 -7.72 -75.74 20.53
C ALA A 918 -8.67 -76.00 19.36
N ALA A 919 -9.37 -74.95 18.92
CA ALA A 919 -10.30 -74.99 17.79
C ALA A 919 -9.60 -74.72 16.45
N ASN A 920 -10.03 -75.40 15.38
CA ASN A 920 -9.51 -75.15 14.04
C ASN A 920 -10.31 -74.04 13.34
N ILE A 921 -9.80 -72.80 13.40
CA ILE A 921 -10.49 -71.61 12.90
C ILE A 921 -9.74 -71.01 11.71
N THR A 922 -10.45 -70.80 10.59
CA THR A 922 -9.96 -70.08 9.41
C THR A 922 -10.71 -68.75 9.27
N ALA A 923 -9.99 -67.63 9.29
CA ALA A 923 -10.57 -66.29 9.30
C ALA A 923 -10.35 -65.59 7.95
N TYR A 924 -11.38 -65.56 7.11
CA TYR A 924 -11.36 -64.83 5.84
C TYR A 924 -11.64 -63.35 6.08
N ARG A 925 -10.86 -62.47 5.42
CA ARG A 925 -10.99 -61.01 5.53
C ARG A 925 -10.76 -60.33 4.19
N VAL A 926 -11.51 -59.27 3.89
CA VAL A 926 -11.35 -58.50 2.65
C VAL A 926 -10.28 -57.42 2.86
N ASP A 927 -9.29 -57.31 1.97
CA ASP A 927 -8.21 -56.33 2.14
C ASP A 927 -8.75 -54.90 2.21
N GLY A 928 -8.41 -54.16 3.27
CA GLY A 928 -8.91 -52.80 3.51
C GLY A 928 -10.35 -52.72 4.02
N ASP A 929 -10.94 -53.80 4.55
CA ASP A 929 -12.17 -53.69 5.34
C ASP A 929 -11.95 -52.83 6.61
N ILE A 930 -13.02 -52.17 7.07
CA ILE A 930 -12.94 -51.21 8.18
C ILE A 930 -12.59 -51.87 9.53
N LEU A 931 -12.96 -53.14 9.74
CA LEU A 931 -12.82 -53.85 11.01
C LEU A 931 -11.38 -54.37 11.17
N THR A 932 -10.82 -55.02 10.15
CA THR A 932 -9.38 -55.37 10.10
C THR A 932 -8.52 -54.12 10.19
N GLY A 933 -8.88 -53.04 9.49
CA GLY A 933 -8.14 -51.77 9.54
C GLY A 933 -8.05 -51.15 10.94
N LEU A 934 -9.10 -51.31 11.76
CA LEU A 934 -9.13 -50.87 13.16
C LEU A 934 -8.41 -51.84 14.11
N GLN A 935 -8.50 -53.15 13.89
CA GLN A 935 -7.85 -54.18 14.71
C GLN A 935 -6.33 -54.32 14.45
N GLU A 936 -5.86 -53.91 13.27
CA GLU A 936 -4.44 -53.94 12.88
C GLU A 936 -3.77 -52.56 12.85
N GLY A 937 -4.48 -51.48 13.19
CA GLY A 937 -3.91 -50.12 13.29
C GLY A 937 -3.54 -49.48 11.94
N ARG A 938 -4.24 -49.83 10.85
CA ARG A 938 -3.88 -49.44 9.46
C ARG A 938 -4.67 -48.24 8.90
N LEU A 939 -5.52 -47.60 9.71
CA LEU A 939 -6.44 -46.53 9.29
C LEU A 939 -6.09 -45.13 9.87
N GLY A 940 -5.24 -44.37 9.16
CA GLY A 940 -5.11 -42.92 9.32
C GLY A 940 -4.63 -42.41 10.70
N PRO A 941 -4.71 -41.09 10.98
CA PRO A 941 -4.09 -40.46 12.15
C PRO A 941 -4.83 -40.68 13.49
N ILE A 942 -5.50 -41.83 13.65
CA ILE A 942 -6.23 -42.25 14.87
C ILE A 942 -5.62 -43.58 15.41
N SER A 943 -4.56 -44.11 14.78
CA SER A 943 -4.19 -45.52 14.83
C SER A 943 -3.55 -46.07 16.12
N ASP A 944 -2.93 -45.25 16.98
CA ASP A 944 -2.09 -45.78 18.07
C ASP A 944 -2.83 -45.95 19.41
N GLY A 945 -3.94 -45.23 19.61
CA GLY A 945 -4.69 -45.24 20.88
C GLY A 945 -5.82 -46.27 20.96
N THR A 946 -6.44 -46.63 19.82
CA THR A 946 -7.60 -47.52 19.76
C THR A 946 -7.26 -48.97 19.39
N ALA A 947 -6.14 -49.21 18.68
CA ALA A 947 -5.69 -50.55 18.33
C ALA A 947 -5.31 -51.41 19.56
N ALA A 948 -5.07 -50.79 20.72
CA ALA A 948 -4.79 -51.49 21.98
C ALA A 948 -6.04 -51.96 22.74
N LEU A 949 -7.25 -51.56 22.32
CA LEU A 949 -8.51 -51.79 23.06
C LEU A 949 -9.47 -52.79 22.41
N MET A 950 -9.21 -53.21 21.16
CA MET A 950 -10.04 -54.23 20.48
C MET A 950 -9.26 -55.53 20.27
N PRO A 951 -9.83 -56.70 20.61
CA PRO A 951 -9.20 -57.98 20.33
C PRO A 951 -9.09 -58.24 18.83
N LYS A 952 -8.15 -59.12 18.45
CA LYS A 952 -7.98 -59.58 17.06
C LYS A 952 -8.92 -60.74 16.75
N ALA A 953 -9.27 -60.91 15.47
CA ALA A 953 -9.94 -62.12 14.98
C ALA A 953 -9.08 -63.36 15.29
N VAL A 954 -9.75 -64.47 15.64
CA VAL A 954 -9.08 -65.73 15.98
C VAL A 954 -8.98 -66.63 14.76
N GLY A 955 -7.87 -67.36 14.65
CA GLY A 955 -7.65 -68.36 13.61
C GLY A 955 -6.55 -67.97 12.63
N SER A 956 -6.39 -68.79 11.61
CA SER A 956 -5.45 -68.56 10.51
C SER A 956 -6.06 -67.55 9.52
N PRO A 957 -5.46 -66.36 9.30
CA PRO A 957 -6.05 -65.36 8.42
C PRO A 957 -5.83 -65.69 6.94
N VAL A 958 -6.90 -65.57 6.14
CA VAL A 958 -6.87 -65.64 4.67
C VAL A 958 -7.39 -64.31 4.13
N THR A 959 -6.58 -63.61 3.34
CA THR A 959 -6.96 -62.29 2.80
C THR A 959 -7.54 -62.44 1.40
N LEU A 960 -8.70 -61.83 1.18
CA LEU A 960 -9.46 -61.79 -0.07
C LEU A 960 -9.29 -60.42 -0.74
N ASP A 961 -9.29 -60.40 -2.06
CA ASP A 961 -9.28 -59.16 -2.84
C ASP A 961 -10.67 -58.46 -2.73
N GLY A 962 -10.69 -57.13 -2.57
CA GLY A 962 -11.91 -56.34 -2.37
C GLY A 962 -12.24 -55.41 -3.54
N GLU A 963 -13.50 -55.42 -3.99
CA GLU A 963 -13.97 -54.65 -5.15
C GLU A 963 -14.56 -53.29 -4.76
N SER A 964 -15.11 -53.16 -3.55
CA SER A 964 -15.70 -51.91 -3.08
C SER A 964 -14.67 -50.80 -2.91
N VAL A 965 -15.06 -49.59 -3.33
CA VAL A 965 -14.24 -48.37 -3.19
C VAL A 965 -14.22 -47.83 -1.75
N THR A 966 -15.18 -48.23 -0.91
CA THR A 966 -15.26 -47.80 0.50
C THR A 966 -14.93 -48.95 1.45
N THR A 967 -14.25 -48.63 2.56
CA THR A 967 -13.88 -49.60 3.62
C THR A 967 -15.10 -50.24 4.29
N VAL A 968 -16.24 -49.53 4.28
CA VAL A 968 -17.55 -50.07 4.74
C VAL A 968 -18.15 -51.00 3.70
N GLY A 969 -18.03 -50.72 2.39
CA GLY A 969 -18.47 -51.63 1.34
C GLY A 969 -17.71 -52.96 1.39
N ARG A 970 -16.38 -52.89 1.55
CA ARG A 970 -15.48 -54.05 1.74
C ARG A 970 -15.81 -54.87 2.99
N HIS A 971 -16.44 -54.26 3.99
CA HIS A 971 -16.89 -54.95 5.19
C HIS A 971 -18.13 -55.82 4.96
N LEU A 972 -19.00 -55.50 4.01
CA LEU A 972 -20.29 -56.17 3.84
C LEU A 972 -20.16 -57.56 3.17
N MET A 973 -21.13 -58.43 3.42
CA MET A 973 -21.16 -59.79 2.85
C MET A 973 -21.15 -59.85 1.31
N GLY A 974 -21.53 -58.77 0.62
CA GLY A 974 -21.39 -58.67 -0.84
C GLY A 974 -19.92 -58.76 -1.30
N ASP A 975 -19.03 -57.93 -0.73
CA ASP A 975 -17.61 -57.95 -1.05
C ASP A 975 -16.93 -59.24 -0.55
N VAL A 976 -17.34 -59.76 0.61
CA VAL A 976 -16.89 -61.08 1.10
C VAL A 976 -17.23 -62.18 0.11
N THR A 977 -18.47 -62.19 -0.40
CA THR A 977 -18.98 -63.22 -1.32
C THR A 977 -18.29 -63.10 -2.69
N ASN A 978 -18.06 -61.88 -3.19
CA ASN A 978 -17.30 -61.67 -4.41
C ASN A 978 -15.85 -62.12 -4.25
N GLY A 979 -15.18 -61.72 -3.17
CA GLY A 979 -13.80 -62.10 -2.87
C GLY A 979 -13.62 -63.61 -2.73
N ILE A 980 -14.52 -64.33 -2.03
CA ILE A 980 -14.41 -65.79 -1.90
C ILE A 980 -14.71 -66.51 -3.23
N ASN A 981 -15.62 -66.00 -4.06
CA ASN A 981 -15.88 -66.54 -5.39
C ASN A 981 -14.65 -66.38 -6.32
N GLN A 982 -13.98 -65.22 -6.27
CA GLN A 982 -12.71 -65.00 -6.98
C GLN A 982 -11.60 -65.94 -6.46
N GLN A 983 -11.52 -66.12 -5.14
CA GLN A 983 -10.52 -67.00 -4.53
C GLN A 983 -10.76 -68.49 -4.88
N VAL A 984 -12.01 -68.94 -4.94
CA VAL A 984 -12.37 -70.27 -5.48
C VAL A 984 -11.94 -70.41 -6.93
N ALA A 985 -12.31 -69.48 -7.81
CA ALA A 985 -11.94 -69.54 -9.23
C ALA A 985 -10.42 -69.57 -9.44
N LYS A 986 -9.68 -68.82 -8.63
CA LYS A 986 -8.20 -68.78 -8.60
C LYS A 986 -7.60 -70.11 -8.16
N ASP A 987 -8.16 -70.74 -7.12
CA ASP A 987 -7.68 -72.04 -6.62
C ASP A 987 -8.09 -73.22 -7.51
N GLN A 988 -9.23 -73.13 -8.20
CA GLN A 988 -9.63 -74.07 -9.25
C GLN A 988 -8.62 -74.01 -10.40
N LEU A 989 -8.29 -72.81 -10.87
CA LEU A 989 -7.33 -72.61 -11.96
C LEU A 989 -5.93 -73.09 -11.58
N ASP A 990 -5.47 -72.80 -10.36
CA ASP A 990 -4.18 -73.26 -9.82
C ASP A 990 -4.11 -74.79 -9.75
N LEU A 991 -5.12 -75.45 -9.16
CA LEU A 991 -5.16 -76.92 -9.09
C LEU A 991 -5.20 -77.57 -10.47
N VAL A 992 -6.03 -77.06 -11.40
CA VAL A 992 -6.11 -77.59 -12.77
C VAL A 992 -4.78 -77.37 -13.51
N SER A 993 -4.13 -76.23 -13.32
CA SER A 993 -2.79 -75.97 -13.86
C SER A 993 -1.77 -76.98 -13.34
N GLN A 994 -1.72 -77.20 -12.02
CA GLN A 994 -0.74 -78.09 -11.39
C GLN A 994 -0.97 -79.57 -11.73
N LEU A 995 -2.23 -80.01 -11.82
CA LEU A 995 -2.60 -81.34 -12.32
C LEU A 995 -2.20 -81.57 -13.79
N ASN A 996 -2.17 -80.51 -14.60
CA ASN A 996 -1.77 -80.59 -16.01
C ASN A 996 -0.24 -80.49 -16.21
N SER A 997 0.49 -79.84 -15.30
CA SER A 997 1.97 -79.80 -15.31
C SER A 997 2.65 -81.01 -14.68
N SER A 998 1.88 -81.93 -14.09
CA SER A 998 2.36 -83.16 -13.43
C SER A 998 2.42 -84.39 -14.35
N HIS A 999 2.37 -84.19 -15.67
CA HIS A 999 2.29 -85.23 -16.71
C HIS A 999 3.50 -85.24 -17.66
#